data_AF-A0A5K3ESM9-F1
#
_entry.id   AF-A0A5K3ESM9-F1
#
_cell.length_a   1.000
_cell.length_b   1.000
_cell.length_c   1.000
_cell.angle_alpha   90.00
_cell.angle_beta   90.00
_cell.angle_gamma   90.00
#
_symmetry.space_group_name_H-M   'P 1'
#
loop_
_entity.id
_entity.type
_entity.pdbx_description
1 polymer ?
#
loop_
_entity_poly.entity_id
_entity_poly.type
_entity_poly.pdbx_seq_one_letter_code
_entity_poly.pdbx_strand_id
1 'polypeptide(L)'
;MRKMKIKFNEKFNECLEIKSENIRNIEKRVARINQIIPELNNEAPLLSLAPFKLQSVEDPESLLKCTDEEIDVEKYLSPEEIAAMEAAARAEAERLEMERRENWRERGLEDMMGGVLEVRREDELKKDIPMPAFVRAGKQEHEMTPDEKRIYKNYLQACKELEAEREKYRKYLESDLKKNEAFINEAKRATNETIIELFNTYLQFEIGLHMEDLKVWKMRASILQARELQEEAKLYNAKKVNIEERITMLGEFIKQTKELVEKVQEEVELIAAEDRLMAKSFRKDFHDVHGAAYDIILKAFKRRPKRVTAGAKAETEDDRPHQTMLGQKDERSHRQTMFGQRDERLRRQTLIGQKDERLRRQTLIGQRDERSHRQTMFGQRDERLRRQTMTGQKDERLRRQTMIGQKDGLALDSNNPPMGAMAQSRAIEAEWEALHRGLAEFDEINKMAEFGIDPAIWERLYKARLKKADKEMELKVATLRLNDSYAFLQRREKELADATQELHDVETGIIDLKACIYRTMTNVDVSIVMQQGQVEIELEPGCLVEDYNKCMLINRRQIEGLNTQVIQLSNEKIKHMELIKLYKRHFKTLEWDLREMLMRYEDFVNRQKQITNFTITREIQRYLQNDDYDGLVAAEVTDSERTYAQLKANHEKHMEAVEKRVKYYEEKQVGKIVKQNENLLRELEKLNIGVWEARHIYEQTPHAASDVLQAEACYKSLLRKTNLEKLTQYQTREIKSLRDEVKQLYTKNFPTISD
;
A
#
# COMPACT_ATOMS: atom_id res chain seq x y z
N MET A 1 -26.48 -11.70 1.08
CA MET A 1 -26.06 -11.53 2.50
C MET A 1 -26.43 -12.69 3.42
N ARG A 2 -27.65 -12.84 3.99
CA ARG A 2 -27.96 -13.89 5.01
C ARG A 2 -27.50 -15.32 4.65
N LYS A 3 -27.76 -15.77 3.41
CA LYS A 3 -27.29 -17.08 2.89
C LYS A 3 -25.76 -17.24 2.89
N MET A 4 -25.00 -16.15 2.74
CA MET A 4 -23.52 -16.20 2.79
C MET A 4 -23.01 -16.36 4.22
N LYS A 5 -23.62 -15.65 5.20
CA LYS A 5 -23.30 -15.83 6.62
C LYS A 5 -23.56 -17.26 7.10
N ILE A 6 -24.72 -17.84 6.72
CA ILE A 6 -25.05 -19.24 7.07
C ILE A 6 -23.99 -20.21 6.51
N LYS A 7 -23.62 -20.09 5.22
CA LYS A 7 -22.58 -20.92 4.61
C LYS A 7 -21.20 -20.78 5.24
N PHE A 8 -20.84 -19.61 5.75
CA PHE A 8 -19.59 -19.45 6.49
C PHE A 8 -19.67 -20.12 7.86
N ASN A 9 -20.79 -19.97 8.58
CA ASN A 9 -20.99 -20.61 9.88
C ASN A 9 -20.94 -22.15 9.78
N GLU A 10 -21.49 -22.73 8.70
CA GLU A 10 -21.37 -24.18 8.41
C GLU A 10 -19.90 -24.61 8.36
N LYS A 11 -19.05 -23.91 7.60
CA LYS A 11 -17.61 -24.18 7.52
C LYS A 11 -16.85 -23.92 8.82
N PHE A 12 -17.22 -22.88 9.56
CA PHE A 12 -16.62 -22.57 10.84
C PHE A 12 -16.85 -23.71 11.85
N ASN A 13 -18.08 -24.24 11.89
CA ASN A 13 -18.44 -25.36 12.75
C ASN A 13 -17.67 -26.64 12.35
N GLU A 14 -17.55 -26.95 11.06
CA GLU A 14 -16.74 -28.08 10.55
C GLU A 14 -15.27 -27.98 10.99
N CYS A 15 -14.65 -26.80 10.87
CA CYS A 15 -13.28 -26.58 11.36
C CYS A 15 -13.17 -26.69 12.88
N LEU A 16 -14.19 -26.26 13.63
CA LEU A 16 -14.21 -26.36 15.10
C LEU A 16 -14.35 -27.82 15.56
N GLU A 17 -15.17 -28.63 14.88
CA GLU A 17 -15.25 -30.08 15.10
C GLU A 17 -13.89 -30.76 14.85
N ILE A 18 -13.26 -30.50 13.71
CA ILE A 18 -11.92 -31.01 13.36
C ILE A 18 -10.88 -30.58 14.41
N LYS A 19 -10.93 -29.33 14.90
CA LYS A 19 -10.04 -28.87 15.98
C LYS A 19 -10.29 -29.64 17.28
N SER A 20 -11.54 -29.85 17.66
CA SER A 20 -11.90 -30.59 18.88
C SER A 20 -11.46 -32.06 18.85
N GLU A 21 -11.53 -32.72 17.68
CA GLU A 21 -11.06 -34.10 17.51
C GLU A 21 -9.54 -34.18 17.60
N ASN A 22 -8.83 -33.24 16.94
CA ASN A 22 -7.37 -33.16 17.03
C ASN A 22 -6.90 -32.89 18.47
N ILE A 23 -7.60 -32.05 19.23
CA ILE A 23 -7.34 -31.86 20.66
C ILE A 23 -7.49 -33.18 21.43
N ARG A 24 -8.62 -33.89 21.30
CA ARG A 24 -8.84 -35.19 21.97
C ARG A 24 -7.77 -36.23 21.60
N ASN A 25 -7.26 -36.20 20.38
CA ASN A 25 -6.19 -37.09 19.93
C ASN A 25 -4.82 -36.67 20.50
N ILE A 26 -4.54 -35.37 20.63
CA ILE A 26 -3.37 -34.85 21.35
C ILE A 26 -3.43 -35.23 22.84
N GLU A 27 -4.57 -35.08 23.52
CA GLU A 27 -4.74 -35.44 24.93
C GLU A 27 -4.37 -36.90 25.23
N LYS A 28 -4.84 -37.85 24.40
CA LYS A 28 -4.45 -39.28 24.48
C LYS A 28 -2.95 -39.49 24.33
N ARG A 29 -2.30 -38.73 23.43
CA ARG A 29 -0.86 -38.82 23.15
C ARG A 29 -0.02 -38.18 24.27
N VAL A 30 -0.49 -37.09 24.86
CA VAL A 30 0.11 -36.45 26.03
C VAL A 30 -0.01 -37.35 27.26
N ALA A 31 -1.15 -38.01 27.46
CA ALA A 31 -1.29 -39.03 28.51
C ALA A 31 -0.29 -40.18 28.34
N ARG A 32 -0.07 -40.66 27.09
CA ARG A 32 0.96 -41.68 26.79
C ARG A 32 2.39 -41.16 27.03
N ILE A 33 2.70 -39.92 26.67
CA ILE A 33 4.00 -39.29 26.97
C ILE A 33 4.22 -39.18 28.48
N ASN A 34 3.19 -38.80 29.25
CA ASN A 34 3.25 -38.69 30.71
C ASN A 34 3.38 -40.05 31.42
N GLN A 35 3.07 -41.17 30.76
CA GLN A 35 3.43 -42.52 31.23
C GLN A 35 4.91 -42.85 30.97
N ILE A 36 5.45 -42.42 29.82
CA ILE A 36 6.83 -42.75 29.39
C ILE A 36 7.89 -41.87 30.10
N ILE A 37 7.57 -40.61 30.41
CA ILE A 37 8.52 -39.66 31.03
C ILE A 37 9.13 -40.22 32.34
N PRO A 38 8.33 -40.72 33.32
CA PRO A 38 8.87 -41.30 34.55
C PRO A 38 9.75 -42.54 34.31
N GLU A 39 9.40 -43.38 33.34
CA GLU A 39 10.17 -44.60 33.01
C GLU A 39 11.56 -44.28 32.41
N LEU A 40 11.71 -43.13 31.76
CA LEU A 40 12.98 -42.65 31.22
C LEU A 40 13.79 -41.85 32.25
N ASN A 41 13.15 -40.96 33.02
CA ASN A 41 13.79 -40.14 34.04
C ASN A 41 12.78 -39.66 35.11
N ASN A 42 12.94 -40.16 36.35
CA ASN A 42 12.06 -39.83 37.48
C ASN A 42 12.06 -38.34 37.87
N GLU A 43 13.08 -37.56 37.50
CA GLU A 43 13.18 -36.13 37.83
C GLU A 43 12.55 -35.21 36.76
N ALA A 44 12.10 -35.75 35.63
CA ALA A 44 11.59 -34.95 34.52
C ALA A 44 10.12 -34.52 34.75
N PRO A 45 9.76 -33.23 34.56
CA PRO A 45 8.40 -32.76 34.76
C PRO A 45 7.44 -33.29 33.68
N LEU A 46 6.23 -33.63 34.11
CA LEU A 46 5.15 -34.07 33.21
C LEU A 46 4.71 -32.95 32.26
N LEU A 47 4.28 -33.33 31.06
CA LEU A 47 3.77 -32.40 30.06
C LEU A 47 2.35 -31.92 30.45
N SER A 48 2.18 -30.61 30.59
CA SER A 48 0.88 -29.99 30.91
C SER A 48 -0.10 -30.09 29.74
N LEU A 49 -1.38 -30.34 30.05
CA LEU A 49 -2.49 -30.27 29.10
C LEU A 49 -2.97 -28.83 28.81
N ALA A 50 -2.61 -27.85 29.64
CA ALA A 50 -3.09 -26.47 29.53
C ALA A 50 -2.95 -25.85 28.11
N PRO A 51 -1.83 -25.99 27.38
CA PRO A 51 -1.70 -25.41 26.03
C PRO A 51 -2.50 -26.14 24.93
N PHE A 52 -3.19 -27.24 25.26
CA PHE A 52 -3.96 -28.04 24.29
C PHE A 52 -5.48 -27.94 24.48
N LYS A 53 -5.96 -27.21 25.49
CA LYS A 53 -7.39 -26.94 25.68
C LYS A 53 -7.87 -25.81 24.76
N LEU A 54 -9.16 -25.83 24.43
CA LEU A 54 -9.85 -24.69 23.82
C LEU A 54 -9.78 -23.48 24.76
N GLN A 55 -9.57 -22.29 24.21
CA GLN A 55 -9.59 -21.06 25.00
C GLN A 55 -11.03 -20.60 25.27
N SER A 56 -11.26 -19.82 26.33
CA SER A 56 -12.59 -19.26 26.67
C SER A 56 -13.16 -18.31 25.62
N VAL A 57 -12.33 -17.85 24.66
CA VAL A 57 -12.77 -17.07 23.49
C VAL A 57 -13.32 -17.97 22.37
N GLU A 58 -12.93 -19.25 22.35
CA GLU A 58 -13.29 -20.22 21.31
C GLU A 58 -14.54 -21.03 21.68
N ASP A 59 -14.81 -21.19 22.98
CA ASP A 59 -16.09 -21.67 23.51
C ASP A 59 -16.81 -20.52 24.28
N PRO A 60 -17.67 -19.73 23.61
CA PRO A 60 -18.39 -18.65 24.26
C PRO A 60 -19.46 -19.13 25.27
N GLU A 61 -19.85 -20.41 25.26
CA GLU A 61 -20.74 -20.96 26.30
C GLU A 61 -20.00 -21.21 27.62
N SER A 62 -18.67 -21.37 27.57
CA SER A 62 -17.82 -21.46 28.76
C SER A 62 -17.89 -20.17 29.60
N LEU A 63 -17.94 -19.00 28.94
CA LEU A 63 -18.10 -17.68 29.59
C LEU A 63 -19.46 -17.50 30.31
N LEU A 64 -20.41 -18.40 30.11
CA LEU A 64 -21.72 -18.40 30.76
C LEU A 64 -21.83 -19.44 31.90
N LYS A 65 -20.75 -20.18 32.17
CA LYS A 65 -20.68 -21.25 33.17
C LYS A 65 -19.65 -20.86 34.24
N CYS A 66 -20.10 -20.24 35.33
CA CYS A 66 -19.25 -20.06 36.51
C CYS A 66 -18.86 -21.43 37.06
N THR A 67 -17.56 -21.66 37.25
CA THR A 67 -17.05 -22.80 38.02
C THR A 67 -17.03 -22.44 39.51
N ASP A 68 -17.09 -23.45 40.39
CA ASP A 68 -16.99 -23.23 41.84
C ASP A 68 -15.64 -22.57 42.24
N GLU A 69 -14.61 -22.65 41.37
CA GLU A 69 -13.31 -21.98 41.53
C GLU A 69 -13.36 -20.45 41.27
N GLU A 70 -14.37 -19.94 40.56
CA GLU A 70 -14.60 -18.50 40.33
C GLU A 70 -15.45 -17.85 41.44
N ILE A 71 -15.91 -18.64 42.41
CA ILE A 71 -16.76 -18.18 43.51
C ILE A 71 -15.88 -18.03 44.76
N ASP A 72 -15.38 -16.81 45.02
CA ASP A 72 -14.57 -16.45 46.20
C ASP A 72 -15.27 -16.73 47.57
N VAL A 73 -16.55 -17.07 47.56
CA VAL A 73 -17.36 -17.35 48.75
C VAL A 73 -17.49 -18.86 48.93
N GLU A 74 -16.84 -19.38 49.97
CA GLU A 74 -17.02 -20.77 50.40
C GLU A 74 -18.51 -21.12 50.53
N LYS A 75 -18.94 -22.18 49.86
CA LYS A 75 -20.33 -22.63 49.88
C LYS A 75 -20.76 -22.94 51.32
N TYR A 76 -21.67 -22.13 51.87
CA TYR A 76 -22.20 -22.36 53.21
C TYR A 76 -22.94 -23.70 53.26
N LEU A 77 -22.31 -24.68 53.90
CA LEU A 77 -22.91 -25.97 54.24
C LEU A 77 -23.62 -25.83 55.59
N SER A 78 -24.86 -26.32 55.67
CA SER A 78 -25.57 -26.37 56.95
C SER A 78 -24.86 -27.32 57.94
N PRO A 79 -25.04 -27.14 59.26
CA PRO A 79 -24.43 -28.05 60.25
C PRO A 79 -24.80 -29.53 60.05
N GLU A 80 -25.98 -29.81 59.50
CA GLU A 80 -26.41 -31.16 59.15
C GLU A 80 -25.69 -31.70 57.90
N GLU A 81 -25.46 -30.87 56.87
CA GLU A 81 -24.67 -31.26 55.69
C GLU A 81 -23.18 -31.44 56.02
N ILE A 82 -22.62 -30.62 56.91
CA ILE A 82 -21.25 -30.81 57.41
C ILE A 82 -21.17 -32.13 58.19
N ALA A 83 -22.09 -32.38 59.12
CA ALA A 83 -22.14 -33.63 59.87
C ALA A 83 -22.35 -34.84 58.95
N ALA A 84 -23.18 -34.73 57.91
CA ALA A 84 -23.41 -35.78 56.91
C ALA A 84 -22.19 -36.02 56.02
N MET A 85 -21.48 -34.96 55.60
CA MET A 85 -20.27 -35.08 54.78
C MET A 85 -19.10 -35.63 55.59
N GLU A 86 -18.93 -35.21 56.85
CA GLU A 86 -17.95 -35.82 57.77
C GLU A 86 -18.35 -37.25 58.15
N ALA A 87 -19.63 -37.58 58.27
CA ALA A 87 -20.09 -38.95 58.52
C ALA A 87 -19.86 -39.84 57.29
N ALA A 88 -20.08 -39.33 56.09
CA ALA A 88 -19.74 -40.00 54.84
C ALA A 88 -18.22 -40.20 54.71
N ALA A 89 -17.41 -39.16 54.97
CA ALA A 89 -15.96 -39.25 54.96
C ALA A 89 -15.40 -40.19 56.05
N ARG A 90 -16.01 -40.22 57.24
CA ARG A 90 -15.69 -41.20 58.29
C ARG A 90 -16.08 -42.62 57.89
N ALA A 91 -17.26 -42.81 57.28
CA ALA A 91 -17.70 -44.11 56.80
C ALA A 91 -16.88 -44.62 55.60
N GLU A 92 -16.43 -43.74 54.69
CA GLU A 92 -15.47 -44.07 53.64
C GLU A 92 -14.08 -44.37 54.22
N ALA A 93 -13.59 -43.59 55.19
CA ALA A 93 -12.33 -43.86 55.86
C ALA A 93 -12.36 -45.20 56.63
N GLU A 94 -13.45 -45.51 57.35
CA GLU A 94 -13.64 -46.81 58.00
C GLU A 94 -13.79 -47.95 56.97
N ARG A 95 -14.49 -47.74 55.85
CA ARG A 95 -14.49 -48.71 54.73
C ARG A 95 -13.09 -48.96 54.20
N LEU A 96 -12.30 -47.91 53.98
CA LEU A 96 -10.98 -47.99 53.38
C LEU A 96 -9.93 -48.53 54.37
N GLU A 97 -10.12 -48.30 55.68
CA GLU A 97 -9.39 -48.99 56.75
C GLU A 97 -9.80 -50.46 56.89
N MET A 98 -11.08 -50.80 56.74
CA MET A 98 -11.53 -52.20 56.75
C MET A 98 -11.07 -52.95 55.49
N GLU A 99 -11.09 -52.33 54.31
CA GLU A 99 -10.47 -52.88 53.09
C GLU A 99 -8.96 -53.10 53.29
N ARG A 100 -8.22 -52.13 53.86
CA ARG A 100 -6.81 -52.31 54.26
C ARG A 100 -6.62 -53.44 55.29
N ARG A 101 -7.53 -53.62 56.25
CA ARG A 101 -7.47 -54.68 57.27
C ARG A 101 -7.86 -56.05 56.73
N GLU A 102 -8.77 -56.14 55.76
CA GLU A 102 -9.21 -57.38 55.09
C GLU A 102 -8.40 -57.74 53.83
N ASN A 103 -7.40 -56.94 53.45
CA ASN A 103 -6.44 -57.27 52.40
C ASN A 103 -5.45 -58.40 52.80
N TRP A 104 -5.97 -59.53 53.27
CA TRP A 104 -5.23 -60.79 53.41
C TRP A 104 -4.75 -61.33 52.06
N ARG A 105 -5.43 -60.97 50.96
CA ARG A 105 -5.01 -61.31 49.59
C ARG A 105 -3.79 -60.51 49.15
N GLU A 106 -3.75 -59.20 49.40
CA GLU A 106 -2.58 -58.39 49.07
C GLU A 106 -1.42 -58.72 50.02
N ARG A 107 -1.64 -58.82 51.34
CA ARG A 107 -0.60 -59.27 52.27
C ARG A 107 -0.11 -60.68 51.98
N GLY A 108 -0.98 -61.61 51.57
CA GLY A 108 -0.59 -62.94 51.12
C GLY A 108 0.19 -62.92 49.79
N LEU A 109 -0.11 -61.99 48.89
CA LEU A 109 0.66 -61.76 47.66
C LEU A 109 2.01 -61.09 47.95
N GLU A 110 2.07 -60.24 48.98
CA GLU A 110 3.27 -59.56 49.47
C GLU A 110 4.22 -60.55 50.18
N ASP A 111 3.69 -61.38 51.09
CA ASP A 111 4.46 -62.44 51.78
C ASP A 111 4.86 -63.60 50.85
N MET A 112 4.03 -63.99 49.88
CA MET A 112 4.32 -65.16 49.01
C MET A 112 4.95 -64.81 47.65
N MET A 113 4.74 -63.62 47.09
CA MET A 113 5.32 -63.19 45.80
C MET A 113 5.86 -61.74 45.78
N GLY A 114 6.05 -61.08 46.94
CA GLY A 114 6.63 -59.74 47.00
C GLY A 114 5.76 -58.63 46.38
N GLY A 115 4.44 -58.84 46.32
CA GLY A 115 3.46 -57.83 45.92
C GLY A 115 3.23 -57.70 44.41
N VAL A 116 3.87 -58.54 43.59
CA VAL A 116 3.78 -58.48 42.13
C VAL A 116 3.14 -59.75 41.58
N LEU A 117 1.90 -59.63 41.08
CA LEU A 117 1.11 -60.76 40.56
C LEU A 117 1.60 -61.23 39.17
N GLU A 118 2.01 -60.29 38.31
CA GLU A 118 2.66 -60.55 37.03
C GLU A 118 3.98 -59.80 36.99
N VAL A 119 5.09 -60.54 36.97
CA VAL A 119 6.42 -59.94 36.80
C VAL A 119 6.53 -59.41 35.37
N ARG A 120 6.36 -58.10 35.20
CA ARG A 120 6.63 -57.46 33.91
C ARG A 120 8.13 -57.52 33.63
N ARG A 121 8.47 -57.84 32.39
CA ARG A 121 9.86 -57.87 31.90
C ARG A 121 10.61 -56.55 32.17
N GLU A 122 9.86 -55.46 32.24
CA GLU A 122 10.27 -54.08 32.54
C GLU A 122 10.76 -53.89 33.99
N ASP A 123 10.26 -54.70 34.94
CA ASP A 123 10.66 -54.65 36.36
C ASP A 123 11.77 -55.65 36.70
N GLU A 124 11.92 -56.73 35.93
CA GLU A 124 13.13 -57.56 35.93
C GLU A 124 14.34 -56.75 35.46
N LEU A 125 14.14 -55.97 34.38
CA LEU A 125 15.14 -55.03 33.88
C LEU A 125 15.62 -54.03 34.93
N LYS A 126 14.79 -53.62 35.90
CA LYS A 126 15.18 -52.70 36.97
C LYS A 126 15.97 -53.35 38.12
N LYS A 127 15.96 -54.68 38.26
CA LYS A 127 16.70 -55.38 39.32
C LYS A 127 18.16 -55.55 38.93
N ASP A 128 19.07 -55.04 39.76
CA ASP A 128 20.51 -55.26 39.57
C ASP A 128 20.92 -56.67 39.99
N ILE A 129 21.83 -57.29 39.23
CA ILE A 129 22.37 -58.61 39.56
C ILE A 129 23.24 -58.47 40.82
N PRO A 130 23.01 -59.27 41.89
CA PRO A 130 23.70 -59.09 43.16
C PRO A 130 25.20 -59.38 43.01
N MET A 131 26.03 -58.39 43.37
CA MET A 131 27.48 -58.48 43.27
C MET A 131 28.03 -59.67 44.10
N PRO A 132 28.86 -60.56 43.50
CA PRO A 132 29.39 -61.75 44.19
C PRO A 132 30.15 -61.40 45.47
N ALA A 133 29.97 -62.21 46.52
CA ALA A 133 30.48 -61.93 47.85
C ALA A 133 32.00 -61.70 47.91
N PHE A 134 32.79 -62.39 47.08
CA PHE A 134 34.24 -62.24 47.02
C PHE A 134 34.70 -60.92 46.37
N VAL A 135 33.91 -60.35 45.45
CA VAL A 135 34.15 -59.01 44.87
C VAL A 135 33.82 -57.93 45.89
N ARG A 136 32.68 -58.11 46.60
CA ARG A 136 32.23 -57.22 47.68
C ARG A 136 33.22 -57.17 48.86
N ALA A 137 34.03 -58.21 49.04
CA ALA A 137 35.08 -58.30 50.03
C ALA A 137 36.44 -57.70 49.60
N GLY A 138 36.56 -57.16 48.38
CA GLY A 138 37.74 -56.40 47.93
C GLY A 138 38.96 -57.22 47.50
N LYS A 139 38.85 -58.55 47.32
CA LYS A 139 39.95 -59.40 46.81
C LYS A 139 40.41 -58.94 45.44
N GLN A 140 41.72 -58.87 45.21
CA GLN A 140 42.26 -58.49 43.90
C GLN A 140 42.35 -59.67 42.92
N GLU A 141 42.48 -59.36 41.62
CA GLU A 141 42.38 -60.33 40.52
C GLU A 141 43.49 -61.41 40.50
N HIS A 142 44.54 -61.24 41.31
CA HIS A 142 45.59 -62.23 41.52
C HIS A 142 45.28 -63.26 42.64
N GLU A 143 44.33 -62.97 43.53
CA GLU A 143 43.98 -63.81 44.70
C GLU A 143 42.76 -64.71 44.46
N MET A 144 42.04 -64.52 43.34
CA MET A 144 40.88 -65.34 43.00
C MET A 144 41.28 -66.71 42.47
N THR A 145 40.67 -67.77 43.02
CA THR A 145 40.72 -69.13 42.49
C THR A 145 40.17 -69.20 41.05
N PRO A 146 40.56 -70.20 40.24
CA PRO A 146 40.06 -70.32 38.86
C PRO A 146 38.53 -70.40 38.76
N ASP A 147 37.85 -70.96 39.76
CA ASP A 147 36.39 -71.01 39.83
C ASP A 147 35.77 -69.65 40.23
N GLU A 148 36.36 -68.92 41.19
CA GLU A 148 35.96 -67.52 41.49
C GLU A 148 36.12 -66.62 40.26
N LYS A 149 37.20 -66.78 39.47
CA LYS A 149 37.40 -66.05 38.20
C LYS A 149 36.33 -66.39 37.16
N ARG A 150 35.88 -67.64 37.10
CA ARG A 150 34.80 -68.09 36.20
C ARG A 150 33.45 -67.49 36.62
N ILE A 151 33.16 -67.47 37.92
CA ILE A 151 31.95 -66.84 38.47
C ILE A 151 31.96 -65.32 38.22
N TYR A 152 33.10 -64.65 38.41
CA TYR A 152 33.25 -63.22 38.13
C TYR A 152 33.05 -62.89 36.64
N LYS A 153 33.61 -63.70 35.74
CA LYS A 153 33.41 -63.54 34.29
C LYS A 153 31.95 -63.73 33.90
N ASN A 154 31.26 -64.72 34.46
CA ASN A 154 29.83 -64.94 34.22
C ASN A 154 28.97 -63.78 34.79
N TYR A 155 29.32 -63.24 35.96
CA TYR A 155 28.66 -62.05 36.52
C TYR A 155 28.84 -60.82 35.62
N LEU A 156 30.07 -60.53 35.18
CA LEU A 156 30.34 -59.43 34.24
C LEU A 156 29.63 -59.60 32.89
N GLN A 157 29.51 -60.84 32.40
CA GLN A 157 28.76 -61.17 31.19
C GLN A 157 27.26 -60.86 31.38
N ALA A 158 26.67 -61.33 32.48
CA ALA A 158 25.26 -61.11 32.79
C ALA A 158 24.92 -59.64 33.06
N CYS A 159 25.80 -58.87 33.72
CA CYS A 159 25.63 -57.42 33.88
C CYS A 159 25.64 -56.69 32.53
N LYS A 160 26.54 -57.05 31.60
CA LYS A 160 26.56 -56.49 30.24
C LYS A 160 25.32 -56.84 29.43
N GLU A 161 24.78 -58.04 29.62
CA GLU A 161 23.54 -58.47 28.96
C GLU A 161 22.33 -57.70 29.52
N LEU A 162 22.24 -57.54 30.84
CA LEU A 162 21.23 -56.70 31.52
C LEU A 162 21.31 -55.24 31.07
N GLU A 163 22.51 -54.65 31.02
CA GLU A 163 22.75 -53.29 30.51
C GLU A 163 22.33 -53.16 29.04
N ALA A 164 22.64 -54.14 28.19
CA ALA A 164 22.24 -54.14 26.79
C ALA A 164 20.71 -54.28 26.60
N GLU A 165 20.00 -55.01 27.48
CA GLU A 165 18.54 -55.03 27.46
C GLU A 165 17.91 -53.75 28.01
N ARG A 166 18.47 -53.17 29.08
CA ARG A 166 18.08 -51.82 29.58
C ARG A 166 18.23 -50.76 28.49
N GLU A 167 19.33 -50.79 27.75
CA GLU A 167 19.58 -49.83 26.66
C GLU A 167 18.61 -50.03 25.48
N LYS A 168 18.25 -51.28 25.14
CA LYS A 168 17.19 -51.56 24.15
C LYS A 168 15.84 -51.04 24.61
N TYR A 169 15.47 -51.23 25.88
CA TYR A 169 14.21 -50.74 26.43
C TYR A 169 14.16 -49.20 26.46
N ARG A 170 15.24 -48.55 26.91
CA ARG A 170 15.38 -47.09 26.84
C ARG A 170 15.25 -46.56 25.40
N LYS A 171 15.93 -47.18 24.42
CA LYS A 171 15.81 -46.80 23.00
C LYS A 171 14.40 -47.03 22.44
N TYR A 172 13.67 -48.02 22.93
CA TYR A 172 12.26 -48.24 22.57
C TYR A 172 11.37 -47.11 23.11
N LEU A 173 11.49 -46.78 24.41
CA LEU A 173 10.75 -45.66 25.03
C LEU A 173 11.08 -44.31 24.39
N GLU A 174 12.36 -44.02 24.12
CA GLU A 174 12.78 -42.82 23.37
C GLU A 174 12.18 -42.78 21.95
N SER A 175 11.98 -43.93 21.31
CA SER A 175 11.34 -44.02 20.00
C SER A 175 9.82 -43.79 20.07
N ASP A 176 9.14 -44.35 21.07
CA ASP A 176 7.70 -44.11 21.28
C ASP A 176 7.45 -42.64 21.65
N LEU A 177 8.25 -42.07 22.55
CA LEU A 177 8.19 -40.64 22.89
C LEU A 177 8.35 -39.76 21.65
N LYS A 178 9.40 -39.95 20.85
CA LYS A 178 9.63 -39.19 19.60
C LYS A 178 8.50 -39.34 18.59
N LYS A 179 7.86 -40.52 18.49
CA LYS A 179 6.69 -40.73 17.61
C LYS A 179 5.47 -39.94 18.09
N ASN A 180 5.20 -39.96 19.40
CA ASN A 180 4.07 -39.23 19.97
C ASN A 180 4.29 -37.70 19.90
N GLU A 181 5.52 -37.20 20.11
CA GLU A 181 5.89 -35.80 19.89
C GLU A 181 5.77 -35.37 18.42
N ALA A 182 6.26 -36.20 17.48
CA ALA A 182 6.14 -35.94 16.04
C ALA A 182 4.67 -35.82 15.64
N PHE A 183 3.82 -36.75 16.08
CA PHE A 183 2.38 -36.72 15.83
C PHE A 183 1.70 -35.46 16.40
N ILE A 184 2.04 -35.04 17.63
CA ILE A 184 1.51 -33.80 18.22
C ILE A 184 1.93 -32.58 17.39
N ASN A 185 3.16 -32.54 16.88
CA ASN A 185 3.65 -31.44 16.06
C ASN A 185 3.06 -31.43 14.64
N GLU A 186 2.77 -32.60 14.08
CA GLU A 186 2.05 -32.75 12.80
C GLU A 186 0.58 -32.32 12.94
N ALA A 187 -0.12 -32.79 13.97
CA ALA A 187 -1.50 -32.38 14.27
C ALA A 187 -1.63 -30.86 14.44
N LYS A 188 -0.69 -30.22 15.17
CA LYS A 188 -0.63 -28.75 15.29
C LYS A 188 -0.49 -28.04 13.94
N ARG A 189 0.38 -28.55 13.05
CA ARG A 189 0.59 -27.97 11.72
C ARG A 189 -0.67 -28.09 10.87
N ALA A 190 -1.27 -29.28 10.82
CA ALA A 190 -2.52 -29.53 10.13
C ALA A 190 -3.66 -28.62 10.63
N THR A 191 -3.84 -28.46 11.95
CA THR A 191 -4.84 -27.54 12.49
C THR A 191 -4.54 -26.07 12.16
N ASN A 192 -3.27 -25.66 12.14
CA ASN A 192 -2.92 -24.29 11.78
C ASN A 192 -3.18 -24.00 10.29
N GLU A 193 -2.89 -24.97 9.41
CA GLU A 193 -3.19 -24.88 7.99
C GLU A 193 -4.70 -24.76 7.74
N THR A 194 -5.54 -25.59 8.37
CA THR A 194 -7.01 -25.48 8.24
C THR A 194 -7.57 -24.17 8.80
N ILE A 195 -6.99 -23.63 9.88
CA ILE A 195 -7.37 -22.31 10.42
C ILE A 195 -6.97 -21.17 9.46
N ILE A 196 -5.80 -21.25 8.82
CA ILE A 196 -5.37 -20.29 7.80
C ILE A 196 -6.29 -20.34 6.57
N GLU A 197 -6.68 -21.52 6.12
CA GLU A 197 -7.67 -21.70 5.04
C GLU A 197 -9.04 -21.13 5.44
N LEU A 198 -9.52 -21.43 6.65
CA LEU A 198 -10.78 -20.87 7.17
C LEU A 198 -10.72 -19.33 7.19
N PHE A 199 -9.62 -18.73 7.69
CA PHE A 199 -9.42 -17.28 7.71
C PHE A 199 -9.40 -16.67 6.29
N ASN A 200 -8.74 -17.32 5.34
CA ASN A 200 -8.79 -16.90 3.94
C ASN A 200 -10.22 -16.95 3.37
N THR A 201 -11.02 -17.97 3.71
CA THR A 201 -12.43 -18.00 3.32
C THR A 201 -13.27 -16.95 4.06
N TYR A 202 -13.00 -16.68 5.34
CA TYR A 202 -13.64 -15.61 6.11
C TYR A 202 -13.47 -14.27 5.41
N LEU A 203 -12.23 -13.90 5.04
CA LEU A 203 -11.94 -12.67 4.30
C LEU A 203 -12.71 -12.61 2.97
N GLN A 204 -12.79 -13.71 2.21
CA GLN A 204 -13.58 -13.75 0.97
C GLN A 204 -15.09 -13.54 1.22
N PHE A 205 -15.64 -14.14 2.28
CA PHE A 205 -17.03 -13.96 2.68
C PHE A 205 -17.32 -12.56 3.22
N GLU A 206 -16.39 -11.95 3.95
CA GLU A 206 -16.47 -10.59 4.51
C GLU A 206 -16.40 -9.53 3.41
N ILE A 207 -15.43 -9.65 2.47
CA ILE A 207 -15.36 -8.83 1.25
C ILE A 207 -16.68 -8.95 0.47
N GLY A 208 -17.16 -10.18 0.24
CA GLY A 208 -18.42 -10.43 -0.45
C GLY A 208 -19.63 -9.83 0.28
N LEU A 209 -19.65 -9.83 1.61
CA LEU A 209 -20.69 -9.19 2.41
C LEU A 209 -20.66 -7.67 2.24
N HIS A 210 -19.50 -7.04 2.44
CA HIS A 210 -19.32 -5.60 2.33
C HIS A 210 -19.59 -5.07 0.92
N MET A 211 -19.27 -5.84 -0.12
CA MET A 211 -19.68 -5.53 -1.50
C MET A 211 -21.20 -5.50 -1.68
N GLU A 212 -21.93 -6.46 -1.09
CA GLU A 212 -23.38 -6.48 -1.16
C GLU A 212 -24.01 -5.35 -0.33
N ASP A 213 -23.47 -5.05 0.84
CA ASP A 213 -23.87 -3.87 1.63
C ASP A 213 -23.61 -2.57 0.82
N LEU A 214 -22.44 -2.41 0.20
CA LEU A 214 -22.12 -1.26 -0.65
C LEU A 214 -23.11 -1.13 -1.83
N LYS A 215 -23.45 -2.24 -2.50
CA LYS A 215 -24.47 -2.24 -3.57
C LYS A 215 -25.82 -1.78 -3.03
N VAL A 216 -26.25 -2.25 -1.85
CA VAL A 216 -27.50 -1.81 -1.22
C VAL A 216 -27.47 -0.32 -0.90
N TRP A 217 -26.35 0.22 -0.39
CA TRP A 217 -26.18 1.65 -0.15
C TRP A 217 -26.22 2.48 -1.44
N LYS A 218 -25.53 2.04 -2.50
CA LYS A 218 -25.55 2.70 -3.82
C LYS A 218 -26.95 2.66 -4.45
N MET A 219 -27.66 1.53 -4.38
CA MET A 219 -29.04 1.42 -4.84
C MET A 219 -29.98 2.34 -4.06
N ARG A 220 -29.84 2.43 -2.73
CA ARG A 220 -30.61 3.39 -1.91
C ARG A 220 -30.35 4.83 -2.33
N ALA A 221 -29.09 5.21 -2.54
CA ALA A 221 -28.73 6.56 -3.01
C ALA A 221 -29.31 6.85 -4.40
N SER A 222 -29.20 5.92 -5.34
CA SER A 222 -29.79 6.03 -6.69
C SER A 222 -31.32 6.15 -6.67
N ILE A 223 -32.01 5.37 -5.83
CA ILE A 223 -33.47 5.46 -5.64
C ILE A 223 -33.87 6.81 -5.05
N LEU A 224 -33.12 7.33 -4.07
CA LEU A 224 -33.38 8.65 -3.49
C LEU A 224 -33.17 9.76 -4.53
N GLN A 225 -32.06 9.74 -5.26
CA GLN A 225 -31.80 10.71 -6.33
C GLN A 225 -32.85 10.65 -7.45
N ALA A 226 -33.27 9.44 -7.86
CA ALA A 226 -34.33 9.28 -8.85
C ALA A 226 -35.67 9.83 -8.35
N ARG A 227 -35.97 9.70 -7.05
CA ARG A 227 -37.16 10.28 -6.43
C ARG A 227 -37.09 11.81 -6.36
N GLU A 228 -35.96 12.38 -5.96
CA GLU A 228 -35.73 13.83 -5.95
C GLU A 228 -35.96 14.43 -7.35
N LEU A 229 -35.37 13.82 -8.39
CA LEU A 229 -35.56 14.25 -9.77
C LEU A 229 -37.02 14.09 -10.25
N GLN A 230 -37.76 13.08 -9.79
CA GLN A 230 -39.19 12.93 -10.07
C GLN A 230 -40.05 13.99 -9.35
N GLU A 231 -39.67 14.40 -8.14
CA GLU A 231 -40.36 15.46 -7.39
C GLU A 231 -40.07 16.83 -8.01
N GLU A 232 -38.84 17.10 -8.45
CA GLU A 232 -38.51 18.28 -9.27
C GLU A 232 -39.29 18.27 -10.60
N ALA A 233 -39.41 17.12 -11.29
CA ALA A 233 -40.17 17.04 -12.55
C ALA A 233 -41.66 17.36 -12.38
N LYS A 234 -42.27 16.97 -11.25
CA LYS A 234 -43.65 17.36 -10.90
C LYS A 234 -43.76 18.88 -10.70
N LEU A 235 -42.79 19.50 -10.02
CA LEU A 235 -42.77 20.95 -9.80
C LEU A 235 -42.63 21.73 -11.11
N TYR A 236 -41.73 21.31 -12.01
CA TYR A 236 -41.57 21.93 -13.33
C TYR A 236 -42.83 21.77 -14.19
N ASN A 237 -43.48 20.59 -14.20
CA ASN A 237 -44.75 20.39 -14.90
C ASN A 237 -45.87 21.27 -14.32
N ALA A 238 -45.95 21.44 -13.00
CA ALA A 238 -46.94 22.32 -12.37
C ALA A 238 -46.71 23.80 -12.72
N LYS A 239 -45.44 24.25 -12.75
CA LYS A 239 -45.09 25.59 -13.25
C LYS A 239 -45.47 25.78 -14.71
N LYS A 240 -45.20 24.78 -15.55
CA LYS A 240 -45.57 24.79 -16.97
C LYS A 240 -47.07 25.06 -17.14
N VAL A 241 -47.94 24.27 -16.49
CA VAL A 241 -49.40 24.41 -16.59
C VAL A 241 -49.87 25.79 -16.15
N ASN A 242 -49.33 26.32 -15.05
CA ASN A 242 -49.68 27.66 -14.56
C ASN A 242 -49.29 28.78 -15.55
N ILE A 243 -48.12 28.66 -16.21
CA ILE A 243 -47.68 29.61 -17.23
C ILE A 243 -48.54 29.47 -18.50
N GLU A 244 -48.91 28.26 -18.91
CA GLU A 244 -49.84 28.01 -20.02
C GLU A 244 -51.21 28.67 -19.75
N GLU A 245 -51.78 28.50 -18.56
CA GLU A 245 -53.01 29.17 -18.12
C GLU A 245 -52.87 30.71 -18.13
N ARG A 246 -51.72 31.25 -17.67
CA ARG A 246 -51.46 32.70 -17.72
C ARG A 246 -51.37 33.21 -19.16
N ILE A 247 -50.76 32.45 -20.06
CA ILE A 247 -50.66 32.78 -21.49
C ILE A 247 -52.04 32.77 -22.17
N THR A 248 -52.91 31.79 -21.88
CA THR A 248 -54.26 31.78 -22.44
C THR A 248 -55.09 32.96 -21.94
N MET A 249 -55.07 33.26 -20.65
CA MET A 249 -55.75 34.44 -20.09
C MET A 249 -55.26 35.76 -20.69
N LEU A 250 -53.92 35.95 -20.81
CA LEU A 250 -53.36 37.14 -21.45
C LEU A 250 -53.74 37.22 -22.93
N GLY A 251 -53.73 36.10 -23.66
CA GLY A 251 -54.12 36.03 -25.08
C GLY A 251 -55.59 36.41 -25.30
N GLU A 252 -56.50 35.92 -24.46
CA GLU A 252 -57.92 36.30 -24.49
C GLU A 252 -58.11 37.80 -24.17
N PHE A 253 -57.41 38.31 -23.15
CA PHE A 253 -57.48 39.71 -22.76
C PHE A 253 -56.91 40.65 -23.84
N ILE A 254 -55.81 40.27 -24.49
CA ILE A 254 -55.24 40.98 -25.64
C ILE A 254 -56.21 40.99 -26.82
N LYS A 255 -56.91 39.88 -27.09
CA LYS A 255 -57.93 39.82 -28.14
C LYS A 255 -59.07 40.79 -27.87
N GLN A 256 -59.64 40.78 -26.66
CA GLN A 256 -60.68 41.74 -26.24
C GLN A 256 -60.18 43.19 -26.33
N THR A 257 -58.92 43.45 -25.95
CA THR A 257 -58.30 44.78 -26.03
C THR A 257 -58.14 45.23 -27.49
N LYS A 258 -57.78 44.34 -28.42
CA LYS A 258 -57.71 44.64 -29.87
C LYS A 258 -59.08 45.01 -30.44
N GLU A 259 -60.12 44.24 -30.12
CA GLU A 259 -61.50 44.53 -30.52
C GLU A 259 -62.02 45.88 -29.96
N LEU A 260 -61.46 46.38 -28.84
CA LEU A 260 -61.75 47.72 -28.31
C LEU A 260 -60.92 48.81 -28.98
N VAL A 261 -59.63 48.56 -29.25
CA VAL A 261 -58.75 49.48 -29.99
C VAL A 261 -59.27 49.74 -31.40
N GLU A 262 -59.76 48.69 -32.09
CA GLU A 262 -60.38 48.80 -33.41
C GLU A 262 -61.61 49.73 -33.38
N LYS A 263 -62.50 49.61 -32.39
CA LYS A 263 -63.66 50.50 -32.22
C LYS A 263 -63.25 51.95 -31.97
N VAL A 264 -62.26 52.17 -31.10
CA VAL A 264 -61.73 53.53 -30.84
C VAL A 264 -61.05 54.09 -32.10
N GLN A 265 -60.42 53.26 -32.93
CA GLN A 265 -59.87 53.68 -34.22
C GLN A 265 -60.98 54.08 -35.20
N GLU A 266 -62.06 53.29 -35.32
CA GLU A 266 -63.24 53.64 -36.13
C GLU A 266 -63.87 54.98 -35.68
N GLU A 267 -63.97 55.23 -34.37
CA GLU A 267 -64.40 56.51 -33.82
C GLU A 267 -63.48 57.67 -34.23
N VAL A 268 -62.16 57.49 -34.13
CA VAL A 268 -61.17 58.52 -34.57
C VAL A 268 -61.28 58.77 -36.07
N GLU A 269 -61.43 57.74 -36.90
CA GLU A 269 -61.57 57.87 -38.35
C GLU A 269 -62.88 58.56 -38.75
N LEU A 270 -63.97 58.31 -38.02
CA LEU A 270 -65.25 59.00 -38.20
C LEU A 270 -65.14 60.48 -37.83
N ILE A 271 -64.57 60.83 -36.67
CA ILE A 271 -64.36 62.23 -36.25
C ILE A 271 -63.41 62.94 -37.23
N ALA A 272 -62.37 62.26 -37.74
CA ALA A 272 -61.48 62.80 -38.77
C ALA A 272 -62.20 63.01 -40.11
N ALA A 273 -63.16 62.15 -40.47
CA ALA A 273 -64.01 62.35 -41.64
C ALA A 273 -64.94 63.56 -41.46
N GLU A 274 -65.52 63.76 -40.26
CA GLU A 274 -66.33 64.93 -39.92
C GLU A 274 -65.52 66.24 -40.01
N ASP A 275 -64.32 66.35 -39.42
CA ASP A 275 -63.47 67.56 -39.57
C ASP A 275 -63.16 67.86 -41.06
N ARG A 276 -62.81 66.83 -41.83
CA ARG A 276 -62.58 66.96 -43.29
C ARG A 276 -63.86 67.40 -44.02
N LEU A 277 -65.05 67.00 -43.56
CA LEU A 277 -66.32 67.47 -44.10
C LEU A 277 -66.60 68.92 -43.71
N MET A 278 -66.30 69.35 -42.49
CA MET A 278 -66.41 70.77 -42.06
C MET A 278 -65.51 71.69 -42.91
N ALA A 279 -64.31 71.24 -43.27
CA ALA A 279 -63.44 71.96 -44.21
C ALA A 279 -64.02 72.05 -45.65
N LYS A 280 -64.83 71.07 -46.07
CA LYS A 280 -65.50 71.04 -47.38
C LYS A 280 -66.84 71.78 -47.39
N SER A 281 -67.60 71.74 -46.29
CA SER A 281 -68.88 72.43 -46.12
C SER A 281 -68.68 73.94 -46.09
N PHE A 282 -67.57 74.42 -45.53
CA PHE A 282 -67.21 75.84 -45.50
C PHE A 282 -67.34 76.52 -46.89
N ARG A 283 -67.00 75.83 -47.99
CA ARG A 283 -67.17 76.38 -49.35
C ARG A 283 -68.64 76.47 -49.79
N LYS A 284 -69.54 75.64 -49.25
CA LYS A 284 -70.99 75.68 -49.46
C LYS A 284 -71.67 76.72 -48.55
N ASP A 285 -71.20 76.82 -47.31
CA ASP A 285 -71.77 77.68 -46.26
C ASP A 285 -71.53 79.18 -46.53
N PHE A 286 -70.53 79.50 -47.37
CA PHE A 286 -70.16 80.85 -47.85
C PHE A 286 -70.23 80.98 -49.38
N HIS A 287 -71.17 80.29 -50.03
CA HIS A 287 -71.36 80.38 -51.49
C HIS A 287 -71.83 81.78 -51.96
N ASP A 288 -72.35 82.59 -51.05
CA ASP A 288 -72.82 83.96 -51.23
C ASP A 288 -71.70 85.01 -51.20
N VAL A 289 -70.46 84.61 -50.86
CA VAL A 289 -69.30 85.50 -50.78
C VAL A 289 -68.30 85.19 -51.90
N HIS A 290 -67.85 86.23 -52.61
CA HIS A 290 -66.99 86.10 -53.79
C HIS A 290 -65.77 87.03 -53.74
N GLY A 291 -64.73 86.70 -54.50
CA GLY A 291 -63.52 87.52 -54.64
C GLY A 291 -62.69 87.64 -53.36
N ALA A 292 -62.02 88.78 -53.19
CA ALA A 292 -61.06 89.01 -52.10
C ALA A 292 -61.65 88.83 -50.69
N ALA A 293 -62.94 89.11 -50.50
CA ALA A 293 -63.64 88.89 -49.24
C ALA A 293 -63.64 87.40 -48.83
N TYR A 294 -63.87 86.49 -49.78
CA TYR A 294 -63.82 85.04 -49.53
C TYR A 294 -62.42 84.58 -49.13
N ASP A 295 -61.36 85.13 -49.74
CA ASP A 295 -59.97 84.78 -49.39
C ASP A 295 -59.57 85.27 -47.99
N ILE A 296 -60.05 86.44 -47.57
CA ILE A 296 -59.86 86.95 -46.21
C ILE A 296 -60.58 86.03 -45.20
N ILE A 297 -61.84 85.70 -45.47
CA ILE A 297 -62.68 84.82 -44.66
C ILE A 297 -62.09 83.41 -44.55
N LEU A 298 -61.58 82.84 -45.65
CA LEU A 298 -60.92 81.53 -45.68
C LEU A 298 -59.59 81.53 -44.92
N LYS A 299 -58.80 82.62 -45.01
CA LYS A 299 -57.59 82.79 -44.18
C LYS A 299 -57.93 82.88 -42.70
N ALA A 300 -58.98 83.62 -42.33
CA ALA A 300 -59.45 83.73 -40.95
C ALA A 300 -59.97 82.39 -40.40
N PHE A 301 -60.76 81.63 -41.17
CA PHE A 301 -61.24 80.29 -40.81
C PHE A 301 -60.11 79.28 -40.57
N LYS A 302 -59.03 79.35 -41.35
CA LYS A 302 -57.84 78.49 -41.19
C LYS A 302 -56.89 78.96 -40.09
N ARG A 303 -57.05 80.19 -39.58
CA ARG A 303 -56.20 80.74 -38.51
C ARG A 303 -56.56 80.08 -37.19
N ARG A 304 -55.54 79.78 -36.38
CA ARG A 304 -55.67 79.35 -34.99
C ARG A 304 -54.86 80.30 -34.11
N PRO A 305 -55.24 80.51 -32.84
CA PRO A 305 -54.35 81.14 -31.88
C PRO A 305 -53.03 80.35 -31.84
N LYS A 306 -51.89 81.05 -31.80
CA LYS A 306 -50.62 80.36 -31.46
C LYS A 306 -50.76 79.83 -30.04
N ARG A 307 -50.29 78.60 -29.78
CA ARG A 307 -50.37 77.95 -28.45
C ARG A 307 -49.97 78.95 -27.36
N VAL A 308 -50.96 79.39 -26.57
CA VAL A 308 -50.70 80.11 -25.33
C VAL A 308 -50.24 79.05 -24.35
N THR A 309 -48.94 78.96 -24.11
CA THR A 309 -48.41 78.18 -22.99
C THR A 309 -48.92 78.84 -21.71
N ALA A 310 -49.99 78.30 -21.15
CA ALA A 310 -50.56 78.77 -19.89
C ALA A 310 -49.44 78.74 -18.83
N GLY A 311 -49.16 79.90 -18.25
CA GLY A 311 -48.05 80.07 -17.31
C GLY A 311 -48.32 79.40 -15.98
N ALA A 312 -48.03 78.11 -15.88
CA ALA A 312 -47.95 77.37 -14.63
C ALA A 312 -46.49 76.93 -14.42
N LYS A 313 -45.74 77.71 -13.64
CA LYS A 313 -44.51 77.20 -13.01
C LYS A 313 -44.92 76.22 -11.91
N ALA A 314 -45.09 74.96 -12.27
CA ALA A 314 -45.05 73.85 -11.33
C ALA A 314 -43.64 73.26 -11.38
N GLU A 315 -42.88 73.45 -10.31
CA GLU A 315 -41.62 72.75 -10.12
C GLU A 315 -41.92 71.28 -9.84
N THR A 316 -41.62 70.42 -10.81
CA THR A 316 -41.47 68.97 -10.61
C THR A 316 -40.32 68.50 -11.49
N GLU A 317 -39.37 67.81 -10.86
CA GLU A 317 -38.20 67.22 -11.50
C GLU A 317 -38.58 65.98 -12.34
N ASP A 318 -37.58 65.48 -13.06
CA ASP A 318 -37.60 64.31 -13.96
C ASP A 318 -38.45 64.44 -15.23
N ASP A 319 -37.76 64.77 -16.34
CA ASP A 319 -37.98 64.05 -17.58
C ASP A 319 -36.66 63.95 -18.39
N ARG A 320 -36.17 62.72 -18.59
CA ARG A 320 -35.11 62.39 -19.56
C ARG A 320 -35.77 61.76 -20.79
N PRO A 321 -35.76 62.40 -21.97
CA PRO A 321 -36.45 61.85 -23.12
C PRO A 321 -35.72 60.62 -23.68
N HIS A 322 -36.44 59.51 -23.79
CA HIS A 322 -36.04 58.41 -24.66
C HIS A 322 -36.16 58.82 -26.13
N GLN A 323 -35.07 58.68 -26.89
CA GLN A 323 -35.10 58.80 -28.36
C GLN A 323 -34.62 57.49 -28.98
N THR A 324 -35.55 56.75 -29.57
CA THR A 324 -35.25 55.59 -30.43
C THR A 324 -34.73 56.04 -31.78
N MET A 325 -33.61 55.46 -32.23
CA MET A 325 -33.24 55.42 -33.64
C MET A 325 -32.83 53.99 -34.02
N LEU A 326 -33.65 53.36 -34.86
CA LEU A 326 -33.25 52.20 -35.66
C LEU A 326 -32.34 52.68 -36.81
N GLY A 327 -31.35 51.87 -37.20
CA GLY A 327 -30.76 52.02 -38.53
C GLY A 327 -29.31 51.55 -38.75
N GLN A 328 -29.18 50.26 -39.08
CA GLN A 328 -28.34 49.75 -40.18
C GLN A 328 -26.79 49.88 -40.15
N LYS A 329 -26.15 48.68 -40.22
CA LYS A 329 -24.97 48.30 -41.06
C LYS A 329 -23.56 48.64 -40.53
N ASP A 330 -22.45 48.02 -40.97
CA ASP A 330 -22.06 46.79 -41.73
C ASP A 330 -20.52 46.61 -41.52
N GLU A 331 -19.81 45.48 -41.62
CA GLU A 331 -20.06 44.03 -41.81
C GLU A 331 -18.79 43.24 -41.36
N ARG A 332 -18.82 41.88 -41.27
CA ARG A 332 -17.67 40.91 -41.32
C ARG A 332 -16.64 40.91 -40.17
N SER A 333 -16.40 39.77 -39.48
CA SER A 333 -15.58 38.59 -39.90
C SER A 333 -14.11 38.97 -40.23
N HIS A 334 -13.07 38.34 -39.68
CA HIS A 334 -12.83 36.89 -39.76
C HIS A 334 -11.81 36.36 -38.72
N ARG A 335 -11.73 35.02 -38.64
CA ARG A 335 -10.70 34.14 -38.02
C ARG A 335 -9.25 34.69 -38.15
N GLN A 336 -8.26 34.34 -37.30
CA GLN A 336 -7.60 33.02 -37.32
C GLN A 336 -6.56 32.76 -36.18
N THR A 337 -6.52 31.49 -35.72
CA THR A 337 -5.37 30.66 -35.24
C THR A 337 -4.17 31.21 -34.45
N MET A 338 -4.04 30.72 -33.21
CA MET A 338 -3.00 29.80 -32.66
C MET A 338 -1.50 29.93 -33.02
N PHE A 339 -0.68 29.59 -32.01
CA PHE A 339 0.79 29.58 -31.85
C PHE A 339 1.36 30.94 -31.35
N GLY A 340 2.06 31.06 -30.22
CA GLY A 340 2.69 30.06 -29.36
C GLY A 340 4.20 30.31 -29.31
N GLN A 341 4.72 30.86 -28.20
CA GLN A 341 6.16 30.83 -27.87
C GLN A 341 6.39 31.14 -26.39
N ARG A 342 7.52 30.64 -25.88
CA ARG A 342 7.96 30.72 -24.48
C ARG A 342 8.87 31.92 -24.22
N ASP A 343 9.25 32.02 -22.95
CA ASP A 343 10.57 32.42 -22.44
C ASP A 343 10.79 33.87 -21.96
N GLU A 344 10.76 33.96 -20.62
CA GLU A 344 11.98 34.17 -19.82
C GLU A 344 12.59 35.58 -19.75
N ARG A 345 12.32 36.28 -18.64
CA ARG A 345 13.28 37.21 -18.02
C ARG A 345 13.37 37.06 -16.51
N LEU A 346 14.49 36.46 -16.10
CA LEU A 346 15.25 36.70 -14.86
C LEU A 346 15.05 38.12 -14.27
N ARG A 347 15.15 38.39 -12.96
CA ARG A 347 16.35 38.09 -12.14
C ARG A 347 16.18 38.50 -10.66
N ARG A 348 17.00 37.87 -9.77
CA ARG A 348 17.24 38.17 -8.33
C ARG A 348 16.09 37.71 -7.42
N GLN A 349 16.34 37.09 -6.26
CA GLN A 349 17.42 37.37 -5.31
C GLN A 349 18.13 36.11 -4.78
N THR A 350 19.43 36.23 -4.51
CA THR A 350 20.30 35.19 -3.92
C THR A 350 20.32 35.28 -2.40
N LEU A 351 20.36 34.14 -1.71
CA LEU A 351 21.10 34.00 -0.45
C LEU A 351 21.74 32.62 -0.34
N ILE A 352 22.93 32.59 0.25
CA ILE A 352 23.84 31.44 0.33
C ILE A 352 23.75 30.83 1.74
N GLY A 353 23.77 29.51 1.86
CA GLY A 353 23.77 28.82 3.15
C GLY A 353 24.00 27.31 3.01
N GLN A 354 25.27 26.89 2.98
CA GLN A 354 25.67 25.49 2.97
C GLN A 354 25.45 24.85 4.35
N LYS A 355 24.99 23.58 4.39
CA LYS A 355 25.55 22.53 5.28
C LYS A 355 24.97 21.12 5.03
N ASP A 356 25.80 20.32 4.36
CA ASP A 356 26.11 18.90 4.53
C ASP A 356 25.07 17.88 5.03
N GLU A 357 24.97 16.80 4.25
CA GLU A 357 24.53 15.48 4.69
C GLU A 357 25.43 14.90 5.79
N ARG A 358 24.85 14.19 6.78
CA ARG A 358 25.39 12.91 7.25
C ARG A 358 24.41 12.05 8.04
N LEU A 359 24.40 10.78 7.66
CA LEU A 359 23.79 9.59 8.27
C LEU A 359 23.31 9.67 9.72
N ARG A 360 22.12 9.08 9.97
CA ARG A 360 21.93 8.10 11.05
C ARG A 360 21.00 6.95 10.60
N ARG A 361 21.55 5.74 10.49
CA ARG A 361 20.81 4.49 10.72
C ARG A 361 21.16 4.03 12.14
N GLN A 362 20.17 3.71 12.97
CA GLN A 362 20.37 2.70 14.02
C GLN A 362 19.05 2.01 14.41
N THR A 363 19.14 0.69 14.46
CA THR A 363 18.27 -0.30 15.13
C THR A 363 18.40 -0.17 16.67
N LEU A 364 17.62 -0.77 17.59
CA LEU A 364 16.50 -1.74 17.62
C LEU A 364 15.93 -1.75 19.07
N ILE A 365 14.80 -2.47 19.31
CA ILE A 365 14.32 -3.02 20.62
C ILE A 365 13.78 -2.04 21.68
N GLY A 366 12.61 -2.35 22.28
CA GLY A 366 12.22 -1.77 23.59
C GLY A 366 10.72 -1.70 23.98
N GLN A 367 10.02 -2.84 24.02
CA GLN A 367 8.78 -3.19 24.76
C GLN A 367 7.90 -2.14 25.50
N ARG A 368 6.58 -2.42 25.51
CA ARG A 368 5.50 -1.95 26.42
C ARG A 368 4.97 -0.50 26.24
N ASP A 369 3.68 -0.19 26.44
CA ASP A 369 2.51 -1.01 26.84
C ASP A 369 1.26 -0.67 26.00
N GLU A 370 0.46 -1.68 25.65
CA GLU A 370 -0.90 -1.50 25.11
C GLU A 370 -1.94 -1.66 26.22
N ARG A 371 -2.57 -0.57 26.67
CA ARG A 371 -3.90 -0.64 27.32
C ARG A 371 -4.65 0.70 27.33
N SER A 372 -5.96 0.59 27.09
CA SER A 372 -7.00 1.61 27.29
C SER A 372 -6.88 2.96 26.56
N HIS A 373 -7.28 2.98 25.28
CA HIS A 373 -8.29 3.96 24.85
C HIS A 373 -9.28 3.35 23.85
N ARG A 374 -10.22 2.53 24.36
CA ARG A 374 -11.54 2.41 23.72
C ARG A 374 -12.27 3.72 23.95
N GLN A 375 -12.04 4.71 23.08
CA GLN A 375 -12.91 5.87 22.98
C GLN A 375 -13.60 5.83 21.62
N THR A 376 -14.92 5.94 21.66
CA THR A 376 -15.80 5.92 20.49
C THR A 376 -15.51 7.11 19.58
N MET A 377 -14.69 6.90 18.55
CA MET A 377 -14.46 7.90 17.51
C MET A 377 -15.63 7.95 16.52
N PHE A 378 -16.77 8.47 16.99
CA PHE A 378 -17.69 9.21 16.15
C PHE A 378 -17.05 10.57 15.81
N GLY A 379 -15.91 10.51 15.09
CA GLY A 379 -15.13 11.66 14.66
C GLY A 379 -15.77 12.36 13.47
N GLN A 380 -16.78 13.19 13.72
CA GLN A 380 -17.41 14.03 12.70
C GLN A 380 -16.46 15.17 12.26
N ARG A 381 -15.52 14.87 11.34
CA ARG A 381 -14.66 15.76 10.50
C ARG A 381 -13.72 14.83 9.70
N ASP A 382 -13.56 14.87 8.38
CA ASP A 382 -13.81 15.95 7.42
C ASP A 382 -14.41 15.48 6.08
N GLU A 383 -15.71 15.16 6.04
CA GLU A 383 -16.43 14.93 4.77
C GLU A 383 -16.92 16.22 4.08
N ARG A 384 -16.58 17.40 4.62
CA ARG A 384 -17.03 18.70 4.08
C ARG A 384 -16.28 19.19 2.84
N LEU A 385 -15.06 18.71 2.59
CA LEU A 385 -14.22 19.23 1.49
C LEU A 385 -14.48 18.56 0.12
N ARG A 386 -15.01 17.33 0.07
CA ARG A 386 -15.38 16.67 -1.22
C ARG A 386 -16.78 17.00 -1.75
N ARG A 387 -17.63 17.69 -0.98
CA ARG A 387 -18.91 18.24 -1.47
C ARG A 387 -18.80 19.65 -2.06
N GLN A 388 -17.60 20.24 -2.12
CA GLN A 388 -17.43 21.66 -2.44
C GLN A 388 -17.06 21.99 -3.90
N THR A 389 -16.92 20.99 -4.78
CA THR A 389 -16.42 21.19 -6.16
C THR A 389 -17.39 20.84 -7.29
N MET A 390 -18.56 20.24 -7.03
CA MET A 390 -19.52 19.85 -8.10
C MET A 390 -20.98 20.31 -7.90
N THR A 391 -21.27 21.13 -6.88
CA THR A 391 -22.58 21.78 -6.71
C THR A 391 -22.37 23.27 -6.48
N GLY A 392 -22.87 24.10 -7.40
CA GLY A 392 -22.66 25.55 -7.36
C GLY A 392 -23.28 26.20 -6.13
N GLN A 393 -22.44 26.78 -5.27
CA GLN A 393 -22.87 27.53 -4.07
C GLN A 393 -23.63 28.83 -4.36
N LYS A 394 -24.04 29.09 -5.61
CA LYS A 394 -24.88 30.24 -5.96
C LYS A 394 -26.37 30.01 -5.65
N ASP A 395 -26.85 28.76 -5.62
CA ASP A 395 -28.30 28.49 -5.62
C ASP A 395 -28.91 28.20 -4.24
N GLU A 396 -28.12 27.78 -3.23
CA GLU A 396 -28.66 27.50 -1.89
C GLU A 396 -29.15 28.75 -1.14
N ARG A 397 -28.64 29.95 -1.47
CA ARG A 397 -29.20 31.21 -0.94
C ARG A 397 -30.55 31.55 -1.57
N LEU A 398 -30.83 31.14 -2.80
CA LEU A 398 -32.17 31.30 -3.40
C LEU A 398 -33.20 30.31 -2.83
N ARG A 399 -32.79 29.07 -2.50
CA ARG A 399 -33.70 28.04 -1.93
C ARG A 399 -34.29 28.40 -0.55
N ARG A 400 -33.67 29.30 0.23
CA ARG A 400 -34.26 29.78 1.51
C ARG A 400 -35.14 31.02 1.39
N GLN A 401 -35.10 31.74 0.26
CA GLN A 401 -35.93 32.93 0.04
C GLN A 401 -37.22 32.63 -0.75
N THR A 402 -37.38 31.38 -1.22
CA THR A 402 -38.49 30.95 -2.09
C THR A 402 -39.46 29.96 -1.44
N MET A 403 -39.25 29.61 -0.17
CA MET A 403 -40.10 28.69 0.61
C MET A 403 -40.60 29.32 1.92
N ILE A 404 -40.86 30.63 1.90
CA ILE A 404 -41.87 31.23 2.79
C ILE A 404 -43.07 31.53 1.90
N GLY A 405 -44.18 30.85 2.18
CA GLY A 405 -45.46 31.14 1.55
C GLY A 405 -46.02 32.46 2.05
N GLN A 406 -45.40 33.57 1.62
CA GLN A 406 -46.04 34.87 1.70
C GLN A 406 -47.15 34.89 0.66
N LYS A 407 -48.37 34.78 1.18
CA LYS A 407 -49.63 34.92 0.46
C LYS A 407 -49.86 36.41 0.15
N ASP A 408 -48.86 37.01 -0.50
CA ASP A 408 -48.84 38.43 -0.82
C ASP A 408 -49.82 38.64 -1.97
N GLY A 409 -51.04 38.97 -1.57
CA GLY A 409 -52.11 39.45 -2.44
C GLY A 409 -51.75 40.81 -3.03
N LEU A 410 -50.70 40.87 -3.85
CA LEU A 410 -50.46 41.95 -4.80
C LEU A 410 -51.31 41.70 -6.05
N ALA A 411 -52.62 41.59 -5.83
CA ALA A 411 -53.62 41.99 -6.80
C ALA A 411 -53.58 43.52 -6.94
N LEU A 412 -52.43 44.05 -7.37
CA LEU A 412 -52.22 45.45 -7.70
C LEU A 412 -52.88 45.73 -9.05
N ASP A 413 -54.22 45.78 -9.02
CA ASP A 413 -55.08 46.69 -9.78
C ASP A 413 -54.82 46.82 -11.29
N SER A 414 -54.28 45.78 -11.93
CA SER A 414 -53.89 45.82 -13.35
C SER A 414 -55.07 45.86 -14.34
N ASN A 415 -56.29 45.79 -13.81
CA ASN A 415 -57.54 45.94 -14.55
C ASN A 415 -57.96 47.42 -14.70
N ASN A 416 -57.36 48.34 -13.95
CA ASN A 416 -57.69 49.76 -14.05
C ASN A 416 -56.98 50.42 -15.25
N PRO A 417 -57.66 51.29 -16.01
CA PRO A 417 -57.03 52.16 -17.01
C PRO A 417 -55.87 52.95 -16.39
N PRO A 418 -54.80 53.26 -17.14
CA PRO A 418 -53.64 53.94 -16.59
C PRO A 418 -54.04 55.28 -15.96
N MET A 419 -53.63 55.51 -14.71
CA MET A 419 -53.85 56.76 -13.96
C MET A 419 -53.46 58.04 -14.73
N GLY A 420 -52.56 57.93 -15.71
CA GLY A 420 -52.23 59.01 -16.65
C GLY A 420 -53.41 59.54 -17.47
N ALA A 421 -54.43 58.73 -17.75
CA ALA A 421 -55.60 59.15 -18.53
C ALA A 421 -56.40 60.28 -17.85
N MET A 422 -56.43 60.32 -16.51
CA MET A 422 -57.06 61.42 -15.75
C MET A 422 -56.24 62.70 -15.81
N ALA A 423 -54.90 62.59 -15.78
CA ALA A 423 -54.01 63.75 -15.90
C ALA A 423 -54.05 64.34 -17.33
N GLN A 424 -54.03 63.50 -18.36
CA GLN A 424 -54.19 63.92 -19.75
C GLN A 424 -55.54 64.61 -19.98
N SER A 425 -56.65 64.07 -19.46
CA SER A 425 -57.99 64.66 -19.64
C SER A 425 -58.07 66.10 -19.10
N ARG A 426 -57.54 66.38 -17.90
CA ARG A 426 -57.52 67.74 -17.34
C ARG A 426 -56.64 68.71 -18.12
N ALA A 427 -55.51 68.25 -18.65
CA ALA A 427 -54.64 69.07 -19.48
C ALA A 427 -55.31 69.44 -20.82
N ILE A 428 -56.04 68.49 -21.42
CA ILE A 428 -56.85 68.67 -22.63
C ILE A 428 -57.97 69.69 -22.38
N GLU A 429 -58.70 69.59 -21.27
CA GLU A 429 -59.76 70.55 -20.90
C GLU A 429 -59.20 71.98 -20.75
N ALA A 430 -58.05 72.15 -20.08
CA ALA A 430 -57.39 73.44 -19.95
C ALA A 430 -56.89 74.01 -21.29
N GLU A 431 -56.38 73.16 -22.20
CA GLU A 431 -56.04 73.55 -23.57
C GLU A 431 -57.29 73.96 -24.39
N TRP A 432 -58.43 73.31 -24.20
CA TRP A 432 -59.69 73.63 -24.89
C TRP A 432 -60.23 74.99 -24.45
N GLU A 433 -60.26 75.27 -23.14
CA GLU A 433 -60.61 76.60 -22.65
C GLU A 433 -59.64 77.68 -23.14
N ALA A 434 -58.34 77.40 -23.18
CA ALA A 434 -57.34 78.35 -23.69
C ALA A 434 -57.51 78.61 -25.20
N LEU A 435 -57.88 77.58 -25.97
CA LEU A 435 -58.23 77.72 -27.39
C LEU A 435 -59.47 78.60 -27.59
N HIS A 436 -60.53 78.37 -26.80
CA HIS A 436 -61.76 79.16 -26.84
C HIS A 436 -61.54 80.61 -26.41
N ARG A 437 -60.81 80.86 -25.31
CA ARG A 437 -60.42 82.22 -24.88
C ARG A 437 -59.63 82.93 -25.98
N GLY A 438 -58.60 82.28 -26.53
CA GLY A 438 -57.80 82.83 -27.62
C GLY A 438 -58.62 83.10 -28.89
N LEU A 439 -59.57 82.23 -29.26
CA LEU A 439 -60.46 82.46 -30.40
C LEU A 439 -61.40 83.65 -30.15
N ALA A 440 -61.96 83.80 -28.95
CA ALA A 440 -62.78 84.93 -28.56
C ALA A 440 -62.01 86.27 -28.60
N GLU A 441 -60.77 86.30 -28.07
CA GLU A 441 -59.85 87.46 -28.16
C GLU A 441 -59.46 87.80 -29.61
N PHE A 442 -59.40 86.81 -30.50
CA PHE A 442 -59.15 87.01 -31.92
C PHE A 442 -60.36 87.60 -32.66
N ASP A 443 -61.59 87.25 -32.25
CA ASP A 443 -62.84 87.65 -32.89
C ASP A 443 -63.58 88.81 -32.18
N GLU A 444 -62.89 89.51 -31.26
CA GLU A 444 -63.38 90.75 -30.65
C GLU A 444 -63.86 91.79 -31.67
N ILE A 445 -64.98 92.45 -31.34
CA ILE A 445 -65.74 93.39 -32.18
C ILE A 445 -64.86 94.49 -32.80
N ASN A 446 -63.78 94.90 -32.12
CA ASN A 446 -62.91 95.99 -32.56
C ASN A 446 -62.02 95.65 -33.77
N LYS A 447 -61.83 94.36 -34.12
CA LYS A 447 -61.10 93.95 -35.35
C LYS A 447 -62.02 93.75 -36.56
N MET A 448 -63.34 93.74 -36.34
CA MET A 448 -64.33 93.53 -37.40
C MET A 448 -64.30 94.66 -38.46
N ALA A 449 -63.96 95.88 -38.03
CA ALA A 449 -63.88 97.06 -38.89
C ALA A 449 -62.65 97.07 -39.84
N GLU A 450 -61.56 96.36 -39.52
CA GLU A 450 -60.33 96.37 -40.32
C GLU A 450 -60.46 95.61 -41.66
N PHE A 451 -61.47 94.74 -41.79
CA PHE A 451 -61.64 93.86 -42.96
C PHE A 451 -62.84 94.19 -43.86
N GLY A 452 -63.71 95.13 -43.46
CA GLY A 452 -64.86 95.56 -44.27
C GLY A 452 -65.92 94.48 -44.53
N ILE A 453 -66.13 93.57 -43.56
CA ILE A 453 -67.05 92.42 -43.68
C ILE A 453 -68.39 92.74 -43.00
N ASP A 454 -69.50 92.35 -43.62
CA ASP A 454 -70.85 92.45 -43.07
C ASP A 454 -71.02 91.66 -41.74
N PRO A 455 -71.60 92.26 -40.67
CA PRO A 455 -71.87 91.59 -39.40
C PRO A 455 -72.47 90.17 -39.53
N ALA A 456 -73.43 89.96 -40.45
CA ALA A 456 -74.09 88.66 -40.60
C ALA A 456 -73.20 87.59 -41.28
N ILE A 457 -72.17 88.01 -42.01
CA ILE A 457 -71.12 87.11 -42.55
C ILE A 457 -70.10 86.79 -41.44
N TRP A 458 -69.74 87.78 -40.62
CA TRP A 458 -68.81 87.59 -39.49
C TRP A 458 -69.35 86.61 -38.44
N GLU A 459 -70.62 86.73 -38.06
CA GLU A 459 -71.25 85.82 -37.09
C GLU A 459 -71.34 84.38 -37.61
N ARG A 460 -71.61 84.19 -38.92
CA ARG A 460 -71.53 82.89 -39.59
C ARG A 460 -70.11 82.33 -39.55
N LEU A 461 -69.09 83.15 -39.82
CA LEU A 461 -67.68 82.73 -39.79
C LEU A 461 -67.24 82.32 -38.38
N TYR A 462 -67.62 83.07 -37.36
CA TYR A 462 -67.36 82.75 -35.96
C TYR A 462 -67.96 81.38 -35.58
N LYS A 463 -69.25 81.18 -35.88
CA LYS A 463 -69.95 79.90 -35.63
C LYS A 463 -69.34 78.73 -36.41
N ALA A 464 -68.91 78.92 -37.65
CA ALA A 464 -68.23 77.89 -38.43
C ALA A 464 -66.83 77.57 -37.89
N ARG A 465 -66.08 78.59 -37.44
CA ARG A 465 -64.72 78.44 -36.90
C ARG A 465 -64.72 77.74 -35.54
N LEU A 466 -65.64 78.11 -34.63
CA LEU A 466 -65.82 77.43 -33.34
C LEU A 466 -66.14 75.94 -33.55
N LYS A 467 -67.17 75.63 -34.35
CA LYS A 467 -67.54 74.23 -34.65
C LYS A 467 -66.38 73.41 -35.22
N LYS A 468 -65.48 74.02 -35.99
CA LYS A 468 -64.27 73.35 -36.49
C LYS A 468 -63.20 73.22 -35.40
N ALA A 469 -63.01 74.22 -34.55
CA ALA A 469 -62.08 74.14 -33.42
C ALA A 469 -62.50 73.06 -32.41
N ASP A 470 -63.81 72.93 -32.14
CA ASP A 470 -64.37 71.87 -31.31
C ASP A 470 -64.14 70.49 -31.94
N LYS A 471 -64.42 70.30 -33.24
CA LYS A 471 -64.16 69.03 -33.94
C LYS A 471 -62.68 68.67 -34.05
N GLU A 472 -61.80 69.66 -34.26
CA GLU A 472 -60.34 69.46 -34.19
C GLU A 472 -59.88 69.04 -32.79
N MET A 473 -60.53 69.55 -31.73
CA MET A 473 -60.22 69.16 -30.35
C MET A 473 -60.78 67.77 -30.02
N GLU A 474 -62.03 67.46 -30.38
CA GLU A 474 -62.60 66.11 -30.29
C GLU A 474 -61.69 65.08 -30.97
N LEU A 475 -61.20 65.38 -32.17
CA LEU A 475 -60.23 64.55 -32.89
C LEU A 475 -58.93 64.36 -32.09
N LYS A 476 -58.41 65.44 -31.47
CA LYS A 476 -57.21 65.36 -30.62
C LYS A 476 -57.44 64.48 -29.39
N VAL A 477 -58.59 64.61 -28.71
CA VAL A 477 -58.94 63.78 -27.55
C VAL A 477 -59.06 62.31 -27.96
N ALA A 478 -59.78 62.03 -29.04
CA ALA A 478 -59.98 60.67 -29.55
C ALA A 478 -58.63 60.05 -29.98
N THR A 479 -57.75 60.82 -30.64
CA THR A 479 -56.40 60.35 -31.01
C THR A 479 -55.53 60.04 -29.80
N LEU A 480 -55.62 60.83 -28.72
CA LEU A 480 -54.89 60.56 -27.48
C LEU A 480 -55.42 59.30 -26.77
N ARG A 481 -56.75 59.11 -26.72
CA ARG A 481 -57.36 57.86 -26.22
C ARG A 481 -56.90 56.65 -27.01
N LEU A 482 -56.88 56.74 -28.34
CA LEU A 482 -56.37 55.67 -29.22
C LEU A 482 -54.90 55.35 -28.93
N ASN A 483 -54.04 56.37 -28.77
CA ASN A 483 -52.64 56.17 -28.41
C ASN A 483 -52.46 55.52 -27.03
N ASP A 484 -53.21 55.93 -26.02
CA ASP A 484 -53.20 55.31 -24.69
C ASP A 484 -53.66 53.84 -24.76
N SER A 485 -54.69 53.54 -25.56
CA SER A 485 -55.16 52.17 -25.79
C SER A 485 -54.13 51.30 -26.52
N TYR A 486 -53.44 51.83 -27.54
CA TYR A 486 -52.29 51.17 -28.19
C TYR A 486 -51.14 50.94 -27.21
N ALA A 487 -50.81 51.92 -26.36
CA ALA A 487 -49.74 51.79 -25.36
C ALA A 487 -50.09 50.79 -24.24
N PHE A 488 -51.39 50.59 -23.95
CA PHE A 488 -51.85 49.51 -23.07
C PHE A 488 -51.77 48.14 -23.75
N LEU A 489 -52.23 48.05 -25.00
CA LEU A 489 -52.14 46.83 -25.82
C LEU A 489 -50.68 46.34 -25.95
N GLN A 490 -49.75 47.22 -26.32
CA GLN A 490 -48.31 46.89 -26.44
C GLN A 490 -47.70 46.38 -25.13
N ARG A 491 -48.13 46.91 -23.97
CA ARG A 491 -47.68 46.40 -22.67
C ARG A 491 -48.15 44.97 -22.43
N ARG A 492 -49.41 44.67 -22.72
CA ARG A 492 -49.95 43.31 -22.58
C ARG A 492 -49.36 42.33 -23.61
N GLU A 493 -49.15 42.75 -24.85
CA GLU A 493 -48.44 41.95 -25.85
C GLU A 493 -47.01 41.64 -25.43
N LYS A 494 -46.31 42.58 -24.77
CA LYS A 494 -45.01 42.32 -24.16
C LYS A 494 -45.09 41.33 -23.00
N GLU A 495 -46.03 41.49 -22.07
CA GLU A 495 -46.23 40.54 -20.96
C GLU A 495 -46.55 39.12 -21.46
N LEU A 496 -47.31 38.99 -22.56
CA LEU A 496 -47.53 37.71 -23.24
C LEU A 496 -46.24 37.15 -23.81
N ALA A 497 -45.43 37.98 -24.49
CA ALA A 497 -44.14 37.55 -25.05
C ALA A 497 -43.17 37.08 -23.94
N ASP A 498 -43.03 37.86 -22.87
CA ASP A 498 -42.22 37.54 -21.69
C ASP A 498 -42.72 36.21 -21.05
N ALA A 499 -44.04 36.02 -20.91
CA ALA A 499 -44.62 34.77 -20.42
C ALA A 499 -44.39 33.57 -21.36
N THR A 500 -44.42 33.75 -22.68
CA THR A 500 -44.10 32.68 -23.64
C THR A 500 -42.61 32.30 -23.64
N GLN A 501 -41.71 33.25 -23.35
CA GLN A 501 -40.30 32.95 -23.15
C GLN A 501 -40.08 32.17 -21.84
N GLU A 502 -40.72 32.58 -20.74
CA GLU A 502 -40.71 31.82 -19.48
C GLU A 502 -41.22 30.38 -19.67
N LEU A 503 -42.24 30.17 -20.51
CA LEU A 503 -42.72 28.83 -20.87
C LEU A 503 -41.63 28.02 -21.58
N HIS A 504 -40.97 28.59 -22.58
CA HIS A 504 -39.91 27.92 -23.34
C HIS A 504 -38.70 27.55 -22.46
N ASP A 505 -38.32 28.43 -21.53
CA ASP A 505 -37.24 28.19 -20.57
C ASP A 505 -37.61 27.06 -19.57
N VAL A 506 -38.89 26.96 -19.19
CA VAL A 506 -39.40 25.85 -18.37
C VAL A 506 -39.46 24.54 -19.17
N GLU A 507 -39.86 24.57 -20.44
CA GLU A 507 -39.91 23.39 -21.31
C GLU A 507 -38.53 22.81 -21.61
N THR A 508 -37.54 23.66 -21.91
CA THR A 508 -36.14 23.25 -22.07
C THR A 508 -35.59 22.65 -20.77
N GLY A 509 -35.87 23.28 -19.61
CA GLY A 509 -35.56 22.70 -18.30
C GLY A 509 -36.20 21.32 -18.04
N ILE A 510 -37.43 21.08 -18.52
CA ILE A 510 -38.08 19.76 -18.45
C ILE A 510 -37.36 18.73 -19.34
N ILE A 511 -36.86 19.12 -20.52
CA ILE A 511 -36.10 18.25 -21.42
C ILE A 511 -34.76 17.86 -20.78
N ASP A 512 -34.03 18.82 -20.24
CA ASP A 512 -32.76 18.58 -19.54
C ASP A 512 -32.94 17.70 -18.29
N LEU A 513 -34.02 17.93 -17.53
CA LEU A 513 -34.35 17.10 -16.38
C LEU A 513 -34.71 15.66 -16.78
N LYS A 514 -35.44 15.46 -17.89
CA LYS A 514 -35.69 14.11 -18.45
C LYS A 514 -34.39 13.42 -18.87
N ALA A 515 -33.46 14.15 -19.51
CA ALA A 515 -32.15 13.61 -19.86
C ALA A 515 -31.32 13.25 -18.61
N CYS A 516 -31.40 14.08 -17.56
CA CYS A 516 -30.76 13.80 -16.26
C CYS A 516 -31.34 12.54 -15.60
N ILE A 517 -32.67 12.40 -15.55
CA ILE A 517 -33.35 11.19 -15.06
C ILE A 517 -32.90 9.96 -15.85
N TYR A 518 -32.91 10.02 -17.17
CA TYR A 518 -32.48 8.91 -18.04
C TYR A 518 -31.03 8.51 -17.78
N ARG A 519 -30.12 9.48 -17.65
CA ARG A 519 -28.71 9.23 -17.31
C ARG A 519 -28.57 8.59 -15.93
N THR A 520 -29.28 9.07 -14.91
CA THR A 520 -29.25 8.49 -13.55
C THR A 520 -29.84 7.07 -13.49
N MET A 521 -30.82 6.75 -14.34
CA MET A 521 -31.39 5.40 -14.44
C MET A 521 -30.52 4.41 -15.23
N THR A 522 -29.74 4.90 -16.20
CA THR A 522 -28.91 4.04 -17.09
C THR A 522 -27.45 3.91 -16.62
N ASN A 523 -26.91 4.91 -15.93
CA ASN A 523 -25.54 4.91 -15.41
C ASN A 523 -25.46 4.11 -14.10
N VAL A 524 -25.52 2.78 -14.22
CA VAL A 524 -25.45 1.84 -13.09
C VAL A 524 -24.00 1.48 -12.79
N ASP A 525 -23.56 1.77 -11.56
CA ASP A 525 -22.25 1.35 -11.05
C ASP A 525 -22.12 -0.18 -11.00
N VAL A 526 -21.19 -0.73 -11.79
CA VAL A 526 -20.81 -2.15 -11.72
C VAL A 526 -19.53 -2.29 -10.89
N SER A 527 -19.65 -2.85 -9.68
CA SER A 527 -18.50 -3.18 -8.83
C SER A 527 -17.86 -4.50 -9.27
N ILE A 528 -16.63 -4.42 -9.79
CA ILE A 528 -15.81 -5.57 -10.21
C ILE A 528 -14.66 -5.72 -9.21
N VAL A 529 -14.45 -6.92 -8.69
CA VAL A 529 -13.25 -7.25 -7.90
C VAL A 529 -12.18 -7.74 -8.85
N MET A 530 -11.00 -7.12 -8.78
CA MET A 530 -9.81 -7.55 -9.52
C MET A 530 -8.67 -7.81 -8.54
N GLN A 531 -7.83 -8.78 -8.86
CA GLN A 531 -6.67 -9.12 -8.05
C GLN A 531 -5.48 -8.21 -8.37
N GLN A 532 -4.55 -8.08 -7.42
CA GLN A 532 -3.24 -7.49 -7.70
C GLN A 532 -2.55 -8.26 -8.85
N GLY A 533 -1.83 -7.55 -9.72
CA GLY A 533 -1.32 -8.06 -10.99
C GLY A 533 -2.33 -8.09 -12.15
N GLN A 534 -3.63 -7.89 -11.90
CA GLN A 534 -4.62 -7.51 -12.94
C GLN A 534 -4.87 -6.00 -12.93
N VAL A 535 -4.85 -5.41 -11.75
CA VAL A 535 -4.88 -3.97 -11.52
C VAL A 535 -3.74 -3.62 -10.57
N GLU A 536 -2.95 -2.62 -10.93
CA GLU A 536 -1.91 -2.05 -10.06
C GLU A 536 -2.23 -0.59 -9.73
N ILE A 537 -1.74 -0.15 -8.57
CA ILE A 537 -1.92 1.21 -8.06
C ILE A 537 -0.54 1.71 -7.65
N GLU A 538 -0.13 2.86 -8.19
CA GLU A 538 1.09 3.52 -7.74
C GLU A 538 0.90 4.04 -6.32
N LEU A 539 1.52 3.35 -5.36
CA LEU A 539 1.53 3.71 -3.94
C LEU A 539 2.90 4.25 -3.55
N GLU A 540 2.94 5.44 -2.96
CA GLU A 540 4.15 5.91 -2.29
C GLU A 540 4.38 5.11 -0.99
N PRO A 541 5.62 4.69 -0.68
CA PRO A 541 5.89 3.85 0.48
C PRO A 541 5.44 4.49 1.79
N GLY A 542 4.50 3.83 2.49
CA GLY A 542 3.97 4.26 3.78
C GLY A 542 2.55 4.84 3.76
N CYS A 543 1.95 5.05 2.59
CA CYS A 543 0.54 5.46 2.46
C CYS A 543 -0.40 4.26 2.24
N LEU A 544 -1.63 4.34 2.77
CA LEU A 544 -2.73 3.45 2.36
C LEU A 544 -3.36 3.92 1.05
N VAL A 545 -4.08 3.03 0.37
CA VAL A 545 -4.88 3.37 -0.83
C VAL A 545 -6.09 4.21 -0.40
N GLU A 546 -6.07 5.52 -0.70
CA GLU A 546 -7.22 6.41 -0.47
C GLU A 546 -8.21 6.42 -1.64
N ASP A 547 -7.73 6.39 -2.89
CA ASP A 547 -8.54 6.40 -4.11
C ASP A 547 -8.00 5.39 -5.15
N TYR A 548 -8.91 4.73 -5.87
CA TYR A 548 -8.59 3.86 -7.00
C TYR A 548 -8.50 4.60 -8.35
N ASN A 549 -8.63 5.93 -8.38
CA ASN A 549 -8.73 6.73 -9.61
C ASN A 549 -7.48 6.68 -10.52
N LYS A 550 -6.32 6.29 -9.98
CA LYS A 550 -5.06 6.10 -10.72
C LYS A 550 -4.76 4.63 -11.05
N CYS A 551 -5.76 3.74 -10.98
CA CYS A 551 -5.54 2.32 -11.21
C CYS A 551 -5.12 2.02 -12.66
N MET A 552 -4.05 1.23 -12.83
CA MET A 552 -3.59 0.74 -14.13
C MET A 552 -4.09 -0.69 -14.36
N LEU A 553 -4.84 -0.91 -15.44
CA LEU A 553 -5.28 -2.22 -15.89
C LEU A 553 -4.16 -2.93 -16.65
N ILE A 554 -3.77 -4.11 -16.18
CA ILE A 554 -2.67 -4.89 -16.75
C ILE A 554 -3.19 -5.99 -17.67
N ASN A 555 -2.70 -6.02 -18.91
CA ASN A 555 -2.97 -7.13 -19.83
C ASN A 555 -2.11 -8.36 -19.47
N ARG A 556 -2.58 -9.11 -18.49
CA ARG A 556 -1.90 -10.30 -17.94
C ARG A 556 -1.45 -11.31 -19.01
N ARG A 557 -2.19 -11.46 -20.12
CA ARG A 557 -1.82 -12.37 -21.23
C ARG A 557 -0.47 -12.02 -21.87
N GLN A 558 -0.14 -10.73 -21.97
CA GLN A 558 1.14 -10.28 -22.53
C GLN A 558 2.30 -10.59 -21.57
N ILE A 559 2.11 -10.34 -20.27
CA ILE A 559 3.10 -10.63 -19.24
C ILE A 559 3.33 -12.14 -19.09
N GLU A 560 2.26 -12.95 -19.07
CA GLU A 560 2.36 -14.41 -19.02
C GLU A 560 3.03 -14.98 -20.29
N GLY A 561 2.72 -14.43 -21.47
CA GLY A 561 3.42 -14.75 -22.71
C GLY A 561 4.93 -14.49 -22.62
N LEU A 562 5.33 -13.31 -22.16
CA LEU A 562 6.75 -13.00 -21.93
C LEU A 562 7.38 -13.90 -20.87
N ASN A 563 6.71 -14.17 -19.76
CA ASN A 563 7.22 -15.05 -18.70
C ASN A 563 7.45 -16.49 -19.20
N THR A 564 6.52 -17.03 -19.99
CA THR A 564 6.71 -18.37 -20.61
C THR A 564 7.89 -18.38 -21.58
N GLN A 565 8.09 -17.33 -22.38
CA GLN A 565 9.26 -17.18 -23.25
C GLN A 565 10.57 -17.06 -22.45
N VAL A 566 10.59 -16.29 -21.36
CA VAL A 566 11.76 -16.16 -20.46
C VAL A 566 12.11 -17.51 -19.83
N ILE A 567 11.11 -18.30 -19.40
CA ILE A 567 11.31 -19.65 -18.86
C ILE A 567 11.87 -20.59 -19.93
N GLN A 568 11.37 -20.53 -21.17
CA GLN A 568 11.90 -21.31 -22.29
C GLN A 568 13.39 -20.99 -22.56
N LEU A 569 13.73 -19.71 -22.73
CA LEU A 569 15.11 -19.26 -22.95
C LEU A 569 16.04 -19.60 -21.77
N SER A 570 15.53 -19.53 -20.54
CA SER A 570 16.28 -19.94 -19.34
C SER A 570 16.57 -21.45 -19.35
N ASN A 571 15.58 -22.28 -19.70
CA ASN A 571 15.74 -23.73 -19.82
C ASN A 571 16.69 -24.11 -20.96
N GLU A 572 16.68 -23.39 -22.09
CA GLU A 572 17.67 -23.56 -23.17
C GLU A 572 19.08 -23.23 -22.69
N LYS A 573 19.26 -22.11 -21.97
CA LYS A 573 20.54 -21.76 -21.34
C LYS A 573 21.02 -22.82 -20.35
N ILE A 574 20.13 -23.39 -19.54
CA ILE A 574 20.46 -24.50 -18.62
C ILE A 574 20.92 -25.73 -19.41
N LYS A 575 20.18 -26.15 -20.45
CA LYS A 575 20.59 -27.26 -21.34
C LYS A 575 21.97 -27.01 -21.95
N HIS A 576 22.26 -25.80 -22.44
CA HIS A 576 23.60 -25.45 -22.93
C HIS A 576 24.68 -25.53 -21.84
N MET A 577 24.39 -25.09 -20.61
CA MET A 577 25.31 -25.22 -19.48
C MET A 577 25.56 -26.68 -19.08
N GLU A 578 24.54 -27.54 -19.12
CA GLU A 578 24.67 -28.99 -18.90
C GLU A 578 25.51 -29.66 -19.99
N LEU A 579 25.29 -29.28 -21.24
CA LEU A 579 26.05 -29.78 -22.40
C LEU A 579 27.53 -29.37 -22.31
N ILE A 580 27.82 -28.11 -21.92
CA ILE A 580 29.18 -27.63 -21.62
C ILE A 580 29.80 -28.40 -20.43
N LYS A 581 29.02 -28.68 -19.37
CA LYS A 581 29.47 -29.48 -18.21
C LYS A 581 29.83 -30.91 -18.62
N LEU A 582 29.03 -31.53 -19.49
CA LEU A 582 29.30 -32.87 -20.04
C LEU A 582 30.56 -32.88 -20.92
N TYR A 583 30.71 -31.91 -21.84
CA TYR A 583 31.94 -31.80 -22.63
C TYR A 583 33.18 -31.57 -21.77
N LYS A 584 33.13 -30.69 -20.76
CA LYS A 584 34.26 -30.47 -19.84
C LYS A 584 34.60 -31.72 -19.03
N ARG A 585 33.61 -32.53 -18.65
CA ARG A 585 33.84 -33.83 -18.00
C ARG A 585 34.53 -34.80 -18.97
N HIS A 586 33.99 -34.96 -20.18
CA HIS A 586 34.53 -35.88 -21.18
C HIS A 586 35.94 -35.51 -21.64
N PHE A 587 36.20 -34.22 -21.90
CA PHE A 587 37.54 -33.72 -22.25
C PHE A 587 38.54 -34.01 -21.13
N LYS A 588 38.18 -33.80 -19.86
CA LYS A 588 39.03 -34.22 -18.74
C LYS A 588 39.28 -35.73 -18.76
N THR A 589 38.27 -36.57 -18.93
CA THR A 589 38.49 -38.03 -19.04
C THR A 589 39.49 -38.36 -20.14
N LEU A 590 39.36 -37.78 -21.33
CA LEU A 590 40.33 -37.95 -22.43
C LEU A 590 41.75 -37.46 -22.09
N GLU A 591 41.90 -36.36 -21.35
CA GLU A 591 43.22 -35.92 -20.85
C GLU A 591 43.85 -36.95 -19.89
N TRP A 592 43.05 -37.62 -19.06
CA TRP A 592 43.53 -38.67 -18.16
C TRP A 592 43.91 -39.93 -18.94
N ASP A 593 43.06 -40.37 -19.88
CA ASP A 593 43.32 -41.52 -20.74
C ASP A 593 44.61 -41.30 -21.58
N LEU A 594 44.81 -40.08 -22.10
CA LEU A 594 46.02 -39.70 -22.83
C LEU A 594 47.28 -39.75 -21.93
N ARG A 595 47.20 -39.24 -20.70
CA ARG A 595 48.32 -39.33 -19.73
C ARG A 595 48.64 -40.78 -19.38
N GLU A 596 47.63 -41.63 -19.20
CA GLU A 596 47.84 -43.06 -18.96
C GLU A 596 48.55 -43.73 -20.13
N MET A 597 48.11 -43.46 -21.36
CA MET A 597 48.76 -44.00 -22.57
C MET A 597 50.19 -43.49 -22.73
N LEU A 598 50.48 -42.23 -22.41
CA LEU A 598 51.84 -41.68 -22.43
C LEU A 598 52.75 -42.33 -21.38
N MET A 599 52.28 -42.52 -20.15
CA MET A 599 53.06 -43.23 -19.11
C MET A 599 53.34 -44.68 -19.51
N ARG A 600 52.33 -45.39 -20.06
CA ARG A 600 52.52 -46.75 -20.60
C ARG A 600 53.53 -46.78 -21.74
N TYR A 601 53.51 -45.79 -22.63
CA TYR A 601 54.49 -45.66 -23.70
C TYR A 601 55.91 -45.43 -23.16
N GLU A 602 56.08 -44.55 -22.17
CA GLU A 602 57.37 -44.34 -21.49
C GLU A 602 57.88 -45.62 -20.83
N ASP A 603 57.02 -46.37 -20.13
CA ASP A 603 57.35 -47.69 -19.57
C ASP A 603 57.81 -48.68 -20.65
N PHE A 604 57.13 -48.74 -21.80
CA PHE A 604 57.56 -49.61 -22.91
C PHE A 604 58.89 -49.16 -23.53
N VAL A 605 59.11 -47.86 -23.70
CA VAL A 605 60.40 -47.31 -24.17
C VAL A 605 61.52 -47.61 -23.16
N ASN A 606 61.24 -47.53 -21.86
CA ASN A 606 62.22 -47.86 -20.82
C ASN A 606 62.52 -49.36 -20.79
N ARG A 607 61.52 -50.24 -20.94
CA ARG A 607 61.73 -51.69 -21.12
C ARG A 607 62.52 -52.01 -22.39
N GLN A 608 62.23 -51.32 -23.50
CA GLN A 608 63.00 -51.48 -24.75
C GLN A 608 64.46 -51.09 -24.52
N LYS A 609 64.74 -49.94 -23.88
CA LYS A 609 66.11 -49.53 -23.52
C LYS A 609 66.79 -50.54 -22.61
N GLN A 610 66.09 -51.13 -21.63
CA GLN A 610 66.65 -52.18 -20.78
C GLN A 610 67.04 -53.42 -21.59
N ILE A 611 66.25 -53.82 -22.57
CA ILE A 611 66.54 -54.96 -23.45
C ILE A 611 67.67 -54.63 -24.45
N THR A 612 67.68 -53.45 -25.08
CA THR A 612 68.73 -53.08 -26.06
C THR A 612 70.07 -52.78 -25.39
N ASN A 613 70.05 -52.23 -24.18
CA ASN A 613 71.24 -51.92 -23.40
C ASN A 613 71.62 -53.11 -22.47
N PHE A 614 70.98 -54.27 -22.64
CA PHE A 614 71.38 -55.51 -21.97
C PHE A 614 72.72 -55.98 -22.54
N THR A 615 73.80 -55.46 -21.96
CA THR A 615 75.15 -55.95 -22.24
C THR A 615 75.33 -57.30 -21.58
N ILE A 616 75.81 -58.29 -22.34
CA ILE A 616 76.18 -59.59 -21.79
C ILE A 616 77.36 -59.34 -20.85
N THR A 617 77.11 -59.33 -19.54
CA THR A 617 78.14 -59.06 -18.54
C THR A 617 79.19 -60.18 -18.54
N ARG A 618 80.36 -59.88 -17.99
CA ARG A 618 81.46 -60.84 -17.90
C ARG A 618 81.10 -62.08 -17.06
N GLU A 619 80.14 -61.95 -16.14
CA GLU A 619 79.53 -63.04 -15.38
C GLU A 619 78.66 -63.94 -16.27
N ILE A 620 77.78 -63.37 -17.10
CA ILE A 620 76.98 -64.16 -18.06
C ILE A 620 77.90 -64.85 -19.09
N GLN A 621 79.00 -64.21 -19.49
CA GLN A 621 80.03 -64.86 -20.31
C GLN A 621 80.73 -66.01 -19.58
N ARG A 622 81.13 -65.83 -18.32
CA ARG A 622 81.69 -66.91 -17.48
C ARG A 622 80.70 -68.08 -17.31
N TYR A 623 79.41 -67.79 -17.12
CA TYR A 623 78.33 -68.79 -17.03
C TYR A 623 78.19 -69.60 -18.32
N LEU A 624 78.28 -68.94 -19.48
CA LEU A 624 78.19 -69.60 -20.79
C LEU A 624 79.50 -70.29 -21.23
N GLN A 625 80.61 -70.12 -20.51
CA GLN A 625 81.92 -70.69 -20.84
C GLN A 625 82.37 -71.83 -19.93
N ASN A 626 81.81 -71.95 -18.72
CA ASN A 626 82.17 -72.98 -17.76
C ASN A 626 80.96 -73.89 -17.48
N ASP A 627 81.09 -75.19 -17.76
CA ASP A 627 80.02 -76.17 -17.52
C ASP A 627 79.66 -76.34 -16.02
N ASP A 628 80.57 -75.98 -15.11
CA ASP A 628 80.35 -75.92 -13.66
C ASP A 628 80.63 -74.50 -13.13
N TYR A 629 79.78 -73.57 -13.54
CA TYR A 629 79.83 -72.18 -13.08
C TYR A 629 79.49 -72.05 -11.59
N ASP A 630 78.55 -72.85 -11.08
CA ASP A 630 78.11 -72.80 -9.69
C ASP A 630 79.25 -73.20 -8.72
N GLY A 631 80.09 -74.19 -9.08
CA GLY A 631 81.30 -74.52 -8.33
C GLY A 631 82.33 -73.39 -8.31
N LEU A 632 82.51 -72.67 -9.42
CA LEU A 632 83.41 -71.52 -9.51
C LEU A 632 82.92 -70.35 -8.65
N VAL A 633 81.62 -70.03 -8.73
CA VAL A 633 81.00 -68.98 -7.92
C VAL A 633 81.03 -69.35 -6.44
N ALA A 634 80.78 -70.61 -6.06
CA ALA A 634 80.88 -71.04 -4.67
C ALA A 634 82.29 -70.80 -4.09
N ALA A 635 83.34 -71.08 -4.86
CA ALA A 635 84.71 -70.79 -4.44
C ALA A 635 84.97 -69.26 -4.31
N GLU A 636 84.61 -68.47 -5.33
CA GLU A 636 84.78 -67.01 -5.36
C GLU A 636 83.94 -66.33 -4.24
N VAL A 637 82.78 -66.89 -3.88
CA VAL A 637 81.97 -66.52 -2.72
C VAL A 637 82.67 -66.86 -1.41
N THR A 638 83.23 -68.06 -1.21
CA THR A 638 83.93 -68.38 0.06
C THR A 638 85.15 -67.49 0.33
N ASP A 639 85.88 -67.08 -0.71
CA ASP A 639 86.99 -66.13 -0.56
C ASP A 639 86.48 -64.68 -0.37
N SER A 640 85.36 -64.33 -1.01
CA SER A 640 84.67 -63.05 -0.76
C SER A 640 84.08 -62.98 0.66
N GLU A 641 83.56 -64.07 1.21
CA GLU A 641 83.06 -64.15 2.59
C GLU A 641 84.20 -64.05 3.60
N ARG A 642 85.36 -64.67 3.34
CA ARG A 642 86.56 -64.51 4.17
C ARG A 642 87.05 -63.07 4.20
N THR A 643 87.17 -62.44 3.03
CA THR A 643 87.60 -61.03 2.95
C THR A 643 86.56 -60.09 3.56
N TYR A 644 85.27 -60.34 3.34
CA TYR A 644 84.17 -59.57 3.96
C TYR A 644 84.12 -59.74 5.48
N ALA A 645 84.32 -60.95 6.02
CA ALA A 645 84.40 -61.19 7.46
C ALA A 645 85.58 -60.43 8.10
N GLN A 646 86.73 -60.38 7.42
CA GLN A 646 87.88 -59.61 7.87
C GLN A 646 87.65 -58.10 7.78
N LEU A 647 86.97 -57.62 6.73
CA LEU A 647 86.53 -56.23 6.59
C LEU A 647 85.51 -55.84 7.67
N LYS A 648 84.55 -56.72 7.97
CA LYS A 648 83.53 -56.54 9.02
C LYS A 648 84.17 -56.47 10.40
N ALA A 649 85.08 -57.38 10.74
CA ALA A 649 85.81 -57.33 12.01
C ALA A 649 86.68 -56.06 12.15
N ASN A 650 87.23 -55.53 11.05
CA ASN A 650 87.92 -54.24 11.03
C ASN A 650 86.95 -53.06 11.19
N HIS A 651 85.78 -53.13 10.55
CA HIS A 651 84.73 -52.11 10.67
C HIS A 651 84.13 -52.07 12.07
N GLU A 652 83.86 -53.22 12.71
CA GLU A 652 83.40 -53.30 14.10
C GLU A 652 84.39 -52.62 15.07
N LYS A 653 85.70 -52.89 14.94
CA LYS A 653 86.75 -52.18 15.70
C LYS A 653 86.76 -50.67 15.44
N HIS A 654 86.54 -50.24 14.20
CA HIS A 654 86.43 -48.82 13.86
C HIS A 654 85.15 -48.19 14.43
N MET A 655 84.02 -48.90 14.39
CA MET A 655 82.74 -48.45 14.95
C MET A 655 82.82 -48.32 16.46
N GLU A 656 83.44 -49.27 17.17
CA GLU A 656 83.75 -49.11 18.60
C GLU A 656 84.59 -47.86 18.89
N ALA A 657 85.60 -47.57 18.06
CA ALA A 657 86.43 -46.37 18.22
C ALA A 657 85.65 -45.08 17.93
N VAL A 658 84.70 -45.11 16.99
CA VAL A 658 83.76 -44.00 16.73
C VAL A 658 82.76 -43.84 17.86
N GLU A 659 82.17 -44.90 18.39
CA GLU A 659 81.25 -44.85 19.54
C GLU A 659 81.96 -44.31 20.79
N LYS A 660 83.19 -44.76 21.07
CA LYS A 660 84.02 -44.22 22.17
C LYS A 660 84.30 -42.73 21.98
N ARG A 661 84.50 -42.26 20.74
CA ARG A 661 84.57 -40.83 20.42
C ARG A 661 83.23 -40.12 20.60
N VAL A 662 82.12 -40.67 20.11
CA VAL A 662 80.77 -40.07 20.21
C VAL A 662 80.41 -39.88 21.68
N LYS A 663 80.52 -40.92 22.52
CA LYS A 663 80.31 -40.82 23.98
C LYS A 663 81.20 -39.76 24.63
N TYR A 664 82.47 -39.64 24.23
CA TYR A 664 83.34 -38.57 24.70
C TYR A 664 82.87 -37.16 24.29
N TYR A 665 82.37 -36.97 23.07
CA TYR A 665 81.80 -35.70 22.61
C TYR A 665 80.47 -35.38 23.33
N GLU A 666 79.59 -36.37 23.45
CA GLU A 666 78.32 -36.26 24.18
C GLU A 666 78.56 -35.88 25.64
N GLU A 667 79.39 -36.63 26.37
CA GLU A 667 79.60 -36.38 27.80
C GLU A 667 80.44 -35.11 28.06
N LYS A 668 81.58 -34.93 27.36
CA LYS A 668 82.50 -33.81 27.67
C LYS A 668 82.27 -32.53 26.89
N GLN A 669 81.81 -32.57 25.64
CA GLN A 669 81.56 -31.33 24.88
C GLN A 669 80.16 -30.79 25.10
N VAL A 670 79.11 -31.63 25.16
CA VAL A 670 77.78 -31.13 25.56
C VAL A 670 77.84 -30.63 27.01
N GLY A 671 78.52 -31.33 27.93
CA GLY A 671 78.75 -30.84 29.29
C GLY A 671 79.51 -29.50 29.38
N LYS A 672 80.40 -29.19 28.43
CA LYS A 672 81.04 -27.86 28.31
C LYS A 672 80.08 -26.81 27.77
N ILE A 673 79.34 -27.13 26.70
CA ILE A 673 78.38 -26.21 26.07
C ILE A 673 77.23 -25.89 27.03
N VAL A 674 76.71 -26.86 27.77
CA VAL A 674 75.69 -26.65 28.81
C VAL A 674 76.20 -25.71 29.89
N LYS A 675 77.43 -25.90 30.40
CA LYS A 675 78.03 -24.96 31.38
C LYS A 675 78.29 -23.57 30.80
N GLN A 676 78.65 -23.47 29.52
CA GLN A 676 78.75 -22.18 28.82
C GLN A 676 77.38 -21.51 28.69
N ASN A 677 76.35 -22.26 28.32
CA ASN A 677 74.98 -21.76 28.21
C ASN A 677 74.40 -21.35 29.58
N GLU A 678 74.67 -22.10 30.65
CA GLU A 678 74.31 -21.69 32.02
C GLU A 678 75.02 -20.41 32.46
N ASN A 679 76.31 -20.25 32.11
CA ASN A 679 77.04 -19.01 32.38
C ASN A 679 76.47 -17.84 31.57
N LEU A 680 76.20 -18.04 30.27
CA LEU A 680 75.56 -17.04 29.40
C LEU A 680 74.15 -16.69 29.86
N LEU A 681 73.37 -17.65 30.39
CA LEU A 681 72.06 -17.40 31.00
C LEU A 681 72.19 -16.55 32.27
N ARG A 682 73.14 -16.87 33.16
CA ARG A 682 73.44 -16.04 34.35
C ARG A 682 73.97 -14.65 33.99
N GLU A 683 74.69 -14.50 32.87
CA GLU A 683 75.08 -13.20 32.32
C GLU A 683 73.88 -12.45 31.73
N LEU A 684 72.98 -13.14 31.02
CA LEU A 684 71.72 -12.60 30.52
C LEU A 684 70.80 -12.12 31.63
N GLU A 685 70.68 -12.88 32.73
CA GLU A 685 69.92 -12.49 33.92
C GLU A 685 70.48 -11.21 34.54
N LYS A 686 71.82 -11.11 34.72
CA LYS A 686 72.48 -9.89 35.20
C LYS A 686 72.28 -8.69 34.27
N LEU A 687 72.43 -8.91 32.95
CA LEU A 687 72.16 -7.88 31.95
C LEU A 687 70.70 -7.44 31.95
N ASN A 688 69.77 -8.37 32.13
CA ASN A 688 68.34 -8.09 32.16
C ASN A 688 67.96 -7.33 33.44
N ILE A 689 68.58 -7.64 34.59
CA ILE A 689 68.49 -6.81 35.80
C ILE A 689 68.98 -5.39 35.52
N GLY A 690 70.17 -5.22 34.94
CA GLY A 690 70.69 -3.89 34.59
C GLY A 690 69.84 -3.12 33.57
N VAL A 691 69.24 -3.81 32.59
CA VAL A 691 68.26 -3.22 31.65
C VAL A 691 66.97 -2.84 32.38
N TRP A 692 66.52 -3.63 33.35
CA TRP A 692 65.32 -3.36 34.14
C TRP A 692 65.55 -2.18 35.11
N GLU A 693 66.71 -2.12 35.78
CA GLU A 693 67.13 -0.98 36.59
C GLU A 693 67.23 0.30 35.77
N ALA A 694 67.88 0.25 34.59
CA ALA A 694 67.94 1.38 33.67
C ALA A 694 66.52 1.81 33.21
N ARG A 695 65.67 0.85 32.83
CA ARG A 695 64.27 1.11 32.45
C ARG A 695 63.49 1.77 33.60
N HIS A 696 63.67 1.29 34.83
CA HIS A 696 62.99 1.81 36.01
C HIS A 696 63.43 3.24 36.36
N ILE A 697 64.73 3.53 36.27
CA ILE A 697 65.28 4.89 36.44
C ILE A 697 64.72 5.85 35.37
N TYR A 698 64.62 5.40 34.11
CA TYR A 698 64.03 6.20 33.03
C TYR A 698 62.51 6.40 33.19
N GLU A 699 61.75 5.36 33.58
CA GLU A 699 60.31 5.44 33.79
C GLU A 699 59.91 6.30 35.01
N GLN A 700 60.80 6.43 36.01
CA GLN A 700 60.63 7.37 37.12
C GLN A 700 60.93 8.84 36.76
N THR A 701 61.49 9.13 35.58
CA THR A 701 61.83 10.50 35.16
C THR A 701 60.65 11.14 34.40
N PRO A 702 59.96 12.16 34.95
CA PRO A 702 58.82 12.76 34.27
C PRO A 702 59.27 13.47 32.99
N HIS A 703 58.62 13.16 31.87
CA HIS A 703 58.89 13.57 30.47
C HIS A 703 59.77 12.62 29.61
N ALA A 704 60.40 11.56 30.16
CA ALA A 704 61.26 10.67 29.36
C ALA A 704 60.53 9.60 28.52
N ALA A 705 59.23 9.37 28.74
CA ALA A 705 58.49 8.27 28.11
C ALA A 705 58.36 8.36 26.57
N SER A 706 58.36 9.58 26.00
CA SER A 706 58.34 9.78 24.55
C SER A 706 59.65 9.31 23.90
N ASP A 707 60.78 9.59 24.55
CA ASP A 707 62.11 9.28 24.01
C ASP A 707 62.40 7.78 24.06
N VAL A 708 61.86 7.04 25.06
CA VAL A 708 61.95 5.57 25.12
C VAL A 708 61.20 4.93 23.95
N LEU A 709 59.99 5.41 23.62
CA LEU A 709 59.23 4.91 22.46
C LEU A 709 59.92 5.25 21.12
N GLN A 710 60.52 6.44 21.00
CA GLN A 710 61.35 6.79 19.84
C GLN A 710 62.62 5.94 19.75
N ALA A 711 63.31 5.70 20.86
CA ALA A 711 64.51 4.87 20.92
C ALA A 711 64.22 3.40 20.58
N GLU A 712 63.14 2.82 21.11
CA GLU A 712 62.68 1.48 20.72
C GLU A 712 62.30 1.41 19.23
N ALA A 713 61.63 2.44 18.70
CA ALA A 713 61.27 2.52 17.28
C ALA A 713 62.52 2.64 16.38
N CYS A 714 63.48 3.48 16.76
CA CYS A 714 64.78 3.61 16.09
C CYS A 714 65.58 2.31 16.14
N TYR A 715 65.64 1.63 17.28
CA TYR A 715 66.31 0.33 17.41
C TYR A 715 65.65 -0.73 16.51
N LYS A 716 64.31 -0.86 16.56
CA LYS A 716 63.55 -1.76 15.68
C LYS A 716 63.75 -1.43 14.19
N SER A 717 63.86 -0.15 13.84
CA SER A 717 64.17 0.31 12.47
C SER A 717 65.60 -0.06 12.05
N LEU A 718 66.59 0.16 12.91
CA LEU A 718 68.00 -0.19 12.67
C LEU A 718 68.19 -1.72 12.52
N LEU A 719 67.46 -2.51 13.30
CA LEU A 719 67.47 -3.96 13.24
C LEU A 719 66.82 -4.49 11.94
N ARG A 720 65.73 -3.84 11.48
CA ARG A 720 65.18 -4.09 10.14
C ARG A 720 66.18 -3.74 9.04
N LYS A 721 66.85 -2.58 9.13
CA LYS A 721 67.86 -2.14 8.15
C LYS A 721 69.02 -3.14 8.06
N THR A 722 69.63 -3.52 9.17
CA THR A 722 70.76 -4.48 9.19
C THR A 722 70.35 -5.88 8.71
N ASN A 723 69.12 -6.32 8.96
CA ASN A 723 68.61 -7.58 8.40
C ASN A 723 68.37 -7.48 6.88
N LEU A 724 67.88 -6.35 6.37
CA LEU A 724 67.76 -6.09 4.92
C LEU A 724 69.13 -5.98 4.24
N GLU A 725 70.14 -5.42 4.91
CA GLU A 725 71.53 -5.39 4.43
C GLU A 725 72.12 -6.81 4.34
N LYS A 726 71.85 -7.69 5.32
CA LYS A 726 72.24 -9.11 5.24
C LYS A 726 71.53 -9.84 4.11
N LEU A 727 70.23 -9.62 3.94
CA LEU A 727 69.43 -10.24 2.88
C LEU A 727 69.90 -9.79 1.48
N THR A 728 70.12 -8.49 1.28
CA THR A 728 70.62 -7.94 0.01
C THR A 728 72.04 -8.43 -0.28
N GLN A 729 72.93 -8.57 0.72
CA GLN A 729 74.23 -9.21 0.53
C GLN A 729 74.10 -10.68 0.08
N TYR A 730 73.17 -11.44 0.65
CA TYR A 730 72.91 -12.82 0.24
C TYR A 730 72.41 -12.90 -1.21
N GLN A 731 71.35 -12.15 -1.54
CA GLN A 731 70.79 -12.07 -2.88
C GLN A 731 71.81 -11.57 -3.92
N THR A 732 72.70 -10.65 -3.54
CA THR A 732 73.77 -10.17 -4.46
C THR A 732 74.80 -11.26 -4.75
N ARG A 733 75.08 -12.16 -3.79
CA ARG A 733 75.96 -13.32 -4.01
C ARG A 733 75.29 -14.36 -4.91
N GLU A 734 74.02 -14.64 -4.68
CA GLU A 734 73.20 -15.56 -5.47
C GLU A 734 73.00 -15.08 -6.92
N ILE A 735 72.68 -13.80 -7.13
CA ILE A 735 72.61 -13.19 -8.46
C ILE A 735 73.98 -13.22 -9.15
N LYS A 736 75.10 -13.11 -8.41
CA LYS A 736 76.44 -13.30 -8.99
C LYS A 736 76.66 -14.74 -9.44
N SER A 737 76.39 -15.75 -8.59
CA SER A 737 76.56 -17.15 -8.99
C SER A 737 75.68 -17.52 -10.18
N LEU A 738 74.42 -17.09 -10.20
CA LEU A 738 73.50 -17.30 -11.33
C LEU A 738 73.97 -16.59 -12.60
N ARG A 739 74.54 -15.37 -12.51
CA ARG A 739 75.12 -14.69 -13.67
C ARG A 739 76.37 -15.38 -14.19
N ASP A 740 77.22 -15.91 -13.31
CA ASP A 740 78.42 -16.62 -13.71
C ASP A 740 78.08 -18.02 -14.28
N GLU A 741 77.04 -18.67 -13.77
CA GLU A 741 76.46 -19.89 -14.35
C GLU A 741 75.82 -19.62 -15.73
N VAL A 742 75.05 -18.54 -15.88
CA VAL A 742 74.54 -18.09 -17.19
C VAL A 742 75.67 -17.77 -18.17
N LYS A 743 76.79 -17.16 -17.72
CA LYS A 743 77.98 -16.99 -18.57
C LYS A 743 78.60 -18.32 -18.96
N GLN A 744 78.73 -19.28 -18.04
CA GLN A 744 79.24 -20.63 -18.36
C GLN A 744 78.33 -21.38 -19.34
N LEU A 745 77.01 -21.18 -19.27
CA LEU A 745 76.06 -21.73 -20.23
C LEU A 745 76.14 -21.00 -21.58
N TYR A 746 76.33 -19.69 -21.60
CA TYR A 746 76.56 -18.92 -22.83
C TYR A 746 77.86 -19.31 -23.52
N THR A 747 78.99 -19.46 -22.80
CA THR A 747 80.26 -19.89 -23.40
C THR A 747 80.23 -21.35 -23.86
N LYS A 748 79.43 -22.21 -23.24
CA LYS A 748 79.17 -23.59 -23.72
C LYS A 748 78.30 -23.62 -24.97
N ASN A 749 77.24 -22.82 -25.04
CA ASN A 749 76.26 -22.88 -26.13
C ASN A 749 76.61 -21.99 -27.33
N PHE A 750 77.38 -20.92 -27.10
CA PHE A 750 77.85 -19.98 -28.11
C PHE A 750 79.33 -19.67 -27.87
N PRO A 751 80.26 -20.55 -28.31
CA PRO A 751 81.67 -20.22 -28.35
C PRO A 751 81.87 -19.00 -29.26
N THR A 752 82.39 -17.91 -28.72
CA THR A 752 82.75 -16.73 -29.52
C THR A 752 83.89 -17.11 -30.46
N ILE A 753 83.59 -17.24 -31.74
CA ILE A 753 84.59 -17.30 -32.80
C ILE A 753 85.30 -15.94 -32.79
N SER A 754 86.59 -15.93 -32.43
CA SER A 754 87.48 -14.80 -32.66
C SER A 754 87.99 -14.86 -34.09
N ASP A 755 87.92 -13.73 -34.79
CA ASP A 755 88.83 -13.43 -35.92
C ASP A 755 90.30 -13.35 -35.43
#